data_AF-A0A1G9UDK1-F1
#
_entry.id   AF-A0A1G9UDK1-F1
#
_cell.length_a   1.000
_cell.length_b   1.000
_cell.length_c   1.000
_cell.angle_alpha   90.00
_cell.angle_beta   90.00
_cell.angle_gamma   90.00
#
_symmetry.space_group_name_H-M   'P 1'
#
loop_
_entity.id
_entity.type
_entity.pdbx_description
1 polymer ?
#
loop_
_entity_poly.entity_id
_entity_poly.type
_entity_poly.pdbx_seq_one_letter_code
_entity_poly.pdbx_strand_id
1 'polypeptide(L)'
;MAHYYFENTPHGTRKNGTKLNTKTHYDYIFRESEYAHMDNREEDLAFTSYGNMPSWADHPGMFWEEAEAHRDKPDGRAYREFRFALQEEFTLAENMEIIEQLLKETGIKDRHAYSYAIHDKTATFDKEHRNIHCHLMFNEKIIERDRPLPPDKFFNHYAVNRSGEPTQGYRSSREFITKEMTLHLRKRWAEMVNEKFQEKGLSTSISEKTLQTQREELVLSGRNEEAELLNRTPAPHLGSAYRNPVVMQKIMNQIEQIDHESDFPETSEETDISALSSKEQNVLIFANDALLRQVARQIQQERLRLQKAQDIEIAKIEAAEIMEEPLIITIGDVYSYLKEKASNYQTLADDKLAAYKALKPHILNDQQLRLATQDKALNHQYDKTRKAYAKTAKELQRTKELATSLYGIPDKTHELAECSKKIKLLTEERNVLGKQLNAYRRAIDGDAKEKINDIFKTLQHENAEKQLQNNRLYAEYLSLKKQTDRYADAAKKLSTENMDMVLFTDRLPATLNRKCKIDGIQPISKLKILVYNGDSYALLAQLRAQENIDKSIDNRCTVTAVKLGDNISRGTVPKYEIQVMTNNNNKWKIHSASIPIKNDATPEIIRLYTLHESRQQNATLQNNLVRHSHPILQTARNDQKQAISSHVASLAEKLISKEKDIHLDAHWNNESEVKDKTKIAEEKMYQGWSL
;
A
#
# COMPACT_ATOMS: atom_id res chain seq x y z
N MET A 1 -4.88 -21.80 17.11
CA MET A 1 -4.91 -22.56 15.85
C MET A 1 -6.24 -22.31 15.17
N ALA A 2 -6.23 -21.89 13.91
CA ALA A 2 -7.42 -21.85 13.09
C ALA A 2 -8.13 -23.20 13.10
N HIS A 3 -9.43 -23.18 13.32
CA HIS A 3 -10.23 -24.38 13.38
C HIS A 3 -11.59 -24.15 12.72
N TYR A 4 -12.12 -25.24 12.18
CA TYR A 4 -13.40 -25.22 11.48
C TYR A 4 -14.51 -25.75 12.39
N TYR A 5 -15.56 -24.97 12.57
CA TYR A 5 -16.83 -25.43 13.12
C TYR A 5 -17.98 -24.65 12.48
N PHE A 6 -19.00 -25.35 12.02
CA PHE A 6 -20.25 -24.74 11.58
C PHE A 6 -21.43 -25.71 11.74
N GLU A 7 -22.44 -25.25 12.44
CA GLU A 7 -23.67 -25.98 12.72
C GLU A 7 -24.90 -25.14 12.37
N ASN A 8 -25.87 -25.79 11.73
CA ASN A 8 -27.17 -25.22 11.40
C ASN A 8 -28.26 -26.00 12.16
N THR A 9 -28.76 -25.41 13.24
CA THR A 9 -29.68 -26.06 14.17
C THR A 9 -31.10 -25.47 14.03
N PRO A 10 -32.12 -26.27 13.66
CA PRO A 10 -33.47 -25.74 13.40
C PRO A 10 -34.16 -25.06 14.60
N HIS A 11 -33.91 -25.52 15.83
CA HIS A 11 -34.28 -24.91 17.12
C HIS A 11 -33.66 -25.80 18.20
N GLY A 12 -32.94 -25.24 19.17
CA GLY A 12 -32.20 -26.02 20.16
C GLY A 12 -33.10 -26.93 21.02
N THR A 13 -32.58 -28.10 21.40
CA THR A 13 -33.32 -29.09 22.20
C THR A 13 -32.60 -29.43 23.49
N ARG A 14 -33.37 -29.68 24.55
CA ARG A 14 -32.88 -30.26 25.81
C ARG A 14 -32.53 -31.73 25.61
N LYS A 15 -31.81 -32.32 26.59
CA LYS A 15 -31.43 -33.75 26.57
C LYS A 15 -32.62 -34.72 26.44
N ASN A 16 -33.81 -34.30 26.91
CA ASN A 16 -35.04 -35.08 26.80
C ASN A 16 -35.80 -34.86 25.47
N GLY A 17 -35.20 -34.18 24.49
CA GLY A 17 -35.79 -33.91 23.17
C GLY A 17 -36.71 -32.68 23.09
N THR A 18 -37.11 -32.10 24.23
CA THR A 18 -38.00 -30.92 24.23
C THR A 18 -37.28 -29.65 23.74
N LYS A 19 -38.01 -28.75 23.08
CA LYS A 19 -37.46 -27.47 22.59
C LYS A 19 -37.02 -26.56 23.74
N LEU A 20 -35.86 -25.92 23.60
CA LEU A 20 -35.40 -24.88 24.52
C LEU A 20 -36.36 -23.69 24.49
N ASN A 21 -36.58 -23.08 25.66
CA ASN A 21 -37.31 -21.82 25.74
C ASN A 21 -36.50 -20.73 25.01
N THR A 22 -37.14 -20.02 24.08
CA THR A 22 -36.45 -19.09 23.19
C THR A 22 -35.85 -17.89 23.93
N LYS A 23 -36.62 -17.25 24.83
CA LYS A 23 -36.13 -16.13 25.65
C LYS A 23 -34.99 -16.56 26.57
N THR A 24 -35.13 -17.70 27.24
CA THR A 24 -34.06 -18.23 28.11
C THR A 24 -32.78 -18.53 27.33
N HIS A 25 -32.88 -19.04 26.11
CA HIS A 25 -31.71 -19.31 25.26
C HIS A 25 -31.04 -18.02 24.78
N TYR A 26 -31.84 -17.02 24.36
CA TYR A 26 -31.35 -15.68 24.03
C TYR A 26 -30.61 -15.05 25.22
N ASP A 27 -31.23 -15.04 26.41
CA ASP A 27 -30.64 -14.45 27.62
C ASP A 27 -29.31 -15.14 28.00
N TYR A 28 -29.24 -16.46 27.82
CA TYR A 28 -28.01 -17.22 28.05
C TYR A 28 -26.88 -16.83 27.08
N ILE A 29 -27.20 -16.63 25.80
CA ILE A 29 -26.22 -16.24 24.78
C ILE A 29 -25.79 -14.78 24.95
N PHE A 30 -26.72 -13.87 25.25
CA PHE A 30 -26.49 -12.44 25.39
C PHE A 30 -26.02 -12.02 26.80
N ARG A 31 -25.98 -12.96 27.75
CA ARG A 31 -25.67 -12.71 29.17
C ARG A 31 -26.59 -11.66 29.80
N GLU A 32 -27.89 -11.78 29.52
CA GLU A 32 -28.93 -10.93 30.08
C GLU A 32 -29.68 -11.63 31.22
N SER A 33 -30.49 -10.88 31.96
CA SER A 33 -31.33 -11.39 33.05
C SER A 33 -30.53 -12.14 34.12
N GLU A 34 -30.94 -13.36 34.49
CA GLU A 34 -30.28 -14.22 35.47
C GLU A 34 -28.84 -14.63 35.08
N TYR A 35 -28.44 -14.40 33.83
CA TYR A 35 -27.10 -14.74 33.32
C TYR A 35 -26.12 -13.57 33.30
N ALA A 36 -26.56 -12.37 33.72
CA ALA A 36 -25.72 -11.17 33.76
C ALA A 36 -24.62 -11.23 34.83
N HIS A 37 -24.83 -12.01 35.90
CA HIS A 37 -23.93 -12.10 37.05
C HIS A 37 -23.43 -13.53 37.32
N MET A 38 -23.09 -14.28 36.26
CA MET A 38 -22.58 -15.64 36.43
C MET A 38 -21.10 -15.64 36.86
N ASP A 39 -20.84 -16.03 38.11
CA ASP A 39 -19.49 -16.27 38.63
C ASP A 39 -18.62 -17.06 37.62
N ASN A 40 -17.41 -16.55 37.35
CA ASN A 40 -16.41 -17.12 36.41
C ASN A 40 -16.83 -17.19 34.93
N ARG A 41 -17.87 -16.47 34.49
CA ARG A 41 -18.33 -16.46 33.07
C ARG A 41 -18.75 -15.10 32.53
N GLU A 42 -18.67 -14.06 33.34
CA GLU A 42 -18.97 -12.67 32.93
C GLU A 42 -18.01 -12.16 31.84
N GLU A 43 -16.77 -12.65 31.81
CA GLU A 43 -15.72 -12.20 30.87
C GLU A 43 -15.73 -12.92 29.50
N ASP A 44 -16.66 -13.85 29.28
CA ASP A 44 -16.71 -14.66 28.06
C ASP A 44 -17.40 -13.96 26.87
N LEU A 45 -18.18 -12.90 27.11
CA LEU A 45 -18.98 -12.22 26.08
C LEU A 45 -18.16 -11.08 25.47
N ALA A 46 -17.75 -11.24 24.21
CA ALA A 46 -16.93 -10.26 23.52
C ALA A 46 -17.75 -9.17 22.79
N PHE A 47 -18.88 -9.55 22.20
CA PHE A 47 -19.71 -8.64 21.41
C PHE A 47 -21.14 -9.17 21.23
N THR A 48 -22.11 -8.26 21.07
CA THR A 48 -23.49 -8.58 20.71
C THR A 48 -24.01 -7.63 19.64
N SER A 49 -24.90 -8.11 18.77
CA SER A 49 -25.57 -7.31 17.75
C SER A 49 -26.89 -7.96 17.34
N TYR A 50 -27.77 -7.16 16.76
CA TYR A 50 -29.10 -7.59 16.33
C TYR A 50 -29.59 -6.71 15.18
N GLY A 51 -30.59 -7.20 14.44
CA GLY A 51 -31.14 -6.46 13.31
C GLY A 51 -32.53 -6.92 12.89
N ASN A 52 -33.19 -6.05 12.12
CA ASN A 52 -34.57 -6.18 11.65
C ASN A 52 -35.58 -6.47 12.76
N MET A 53 -35.38 -5.89 13.95
CA MET A 53 -36.42 -5.91 14.97
C MET A 53 -37.61 -5.05 14.50
N PRO A 54 -38.85 -5.54 14.64
CA PRO A 54 -40.03 -4.75 14.33
C PRO A 54 -40.20 -3.60 15.33
N SER A 55 -40.94 -2.56 14.95
CA SER A 55 -41.07 -1.32 15.74
C SER A 55 -41.71 -1.50 17.12
N TRP A 56 -42.31 -2.66 17.40
CA TRP A 56 -42.87 -2.99 18.71
C TRP A 56 -41.86 -3.67 19.65
N ALA A 57 -40.66 -4.03 19.15
CA ALA A 57 -39.59 -4.61 19.93
C ALA A 57 -38.43 -3.62 20.04
N ASP A 58 -38.45 -2.80 21.10
CA ASP A 58 -37.39 -1.81 21.38
C ASP A 58 -36.05 -2.50 21.70
N HIS A 59 -36.10 -3.72 22.22
CA HIS A 59 -34.94 -4.57 22.51
C HIS A 59 -35.13 -5.97 21.91
N PRO A 60 -34.10 -6.62 21.32
CA PRO A 60 -34.17 -8.00 20.82
C PRO A 60 -34.78 -9.00 21.80
N GLY A 61 -34.51 -8.87 23.11
CA GLY A 61 -35.10 -9.75 24.12
C GLY A 61 -36.63 -9.76 24.10
N MET A 62 -37.28 -8.62 23.84
CA MET A 62 -38.74 -8.55 23.72
C MET A 62 -39.25 -9.31 22.50
N PHE A 63 -38.55 -9.20 21.37
CA PHE A 63 -38.89 -9.96 20.17
C PHE A 63 -38.85 -11.47 20.43
N TRP A 64 -37.81 -11.96 21.11
CA TRP A 64 -37.66 -13.38 21.41
C TRP A 64 -38.65 -13.90 22.46
N GLU A 65 -39.09 -13.03 23.37
CA GLU A 65 -40.18 -13.31 24.30
C GLU A 65 -41.51 -13.48 23.56
N GLU A 66 -41.85 -12.53 22.68
CA GLU A 66 -43.05 -12.60 21.84
C GLU A 66 -43.03 -13.80 20.88
N ALA A 67 -41.85 -14.13 20.34
CA ALA A 67 -41.66 -15.32 19.51
C ALA A 67 -41.91 -16.62 20.29
N GLU A 68 -41.55 -16.69 21.58
CA GLU A 68 -41.86 -17.86 22.43
C GLU A 68 -43.31 -17.92 22.86
N ALA A 69 -43.94 -16.76 23.12
CA ALA A 69 -45.33 -16.66 23.51
C ALA A 69 -46.26 -17.14 22.39
N HIS A 70 -45.96 -16.77 21.15
CA HIS A 70 -46.76 -17.08 19.96
C HIS A 70 -46.28 -18.33 19.18
N ARG A 71 -45.33 -19.10 19.72
CA ARG A 71 -44.87 -20.36 19.11
C ARG A 71 -45.92 -21.44 19.27
N ASP A 72 -46.22 -22.15 18.17
CA ASP A 72 -47.09 -23.33 18.18
C ASP A 72 -46.47 -24.47 19.02
N LYS A 73 -46.78 -24.55 20.30
CA LYS A 73 -46.19 -25.56 21.20
C LYS A 73 -46.88 -26.92 21.01
N PRO A 74 -46.13 -28.04 21.09
CA PRO A 74 -44.71 -28.15 21.47
C PRO A 74 -43.71 -28.03 20.30
N ASP A 75 -44.14 -28.24 19.05
CA ASP A 75 -43.27 -28.54 17.90
C ASP A 75 -42.82 -27.34 17.06
N GLY A 76 -43.51 -26.21 17.21
CA GLY A 76 -43.22 -24.96 16.51
C GLY A 76 -41.81 -24.47 16.79
N ARG A 77 -41.26 -23.70 15.86
CA ARG A 77 -39.91 -23.12 15.93
C ARG A 77 -40.03 -21.61 16.01
N ALA A 78 -39.37 -21.01 17.00
CA ALA A 78 -39.30 -19.55 17.11
C ALA A 78 -38.01 -18.98 16.49
N TYR A 79 -36.97 -19.80 16.38
CA TYR A 79 -35.70 -19.40 15.77
C TYR A 79 -35.00 -20.60 15.14
N ARG A 80 -34.10 -20.32 14.21
CA ARG A 80 -32.99 -21.18 13.79
C ARG A 80 -31.69 -20.59 14.32
N GLU A 81 -30.73 -21.45 14.63
CA GLU A 81 -29.43 -21.03 15.14
C GLU A 81 -28.30 -21.51 14.23
N PHE A 82 -27.43 -20.58 13.84
CA PHE A 82 -26.12 -20.90 13.32
C PHE A 82 -25.09 -20.76 14.44
N ARG A 83 -24.27 -21.81 14.63
CA ARG A 83 -23.13 -21.78 15.55
C ARG A 83 -21.87 -22.07 14.78
N PHE A 84 -20.88 -21.20 14.87
CA PHE A 84 -19.67 -21.34 14.09
C PHE A 84 -18.45 -20.76 14.80
N ALA A 85 -17.30 -21.35 14.52
CA ALA A 85 -16.01 -20.92 15.07
C ALA A 85 -15.51 -19.67 14.34
N LEU A 86 -14.97 -18.73 15.12
CA LEU A 86 -14.25 -17.55 14.66
C LEU A 86 -12.73 -17.76 14.88
N GLN A 87 -11.91 -16.94 14.24
CA GLN A 87 -10.47 -17.16 14.22
C GLN A 87 -9.76 -16.22 15.19
N GLU A 88 -8.88 -16.76 16.03
CA GLU A 88 -8.04 -15.97 16.96
C GLU A 88 -6.96 -15.17 16.22
N GLU A 89 -6.63 -15.58 14.99
CA GLU A 89 -5.75 -14.87 14.08
C GLU A 89 -6.35 -13.55 13.55
N PHE A 90 -7.66 -13.35 13.75
CA PHE A 90 -8.39 -12.15 13.36
C PHE A 90 -8.68 -11.28 14.58
N THR A 91 -8.62 -9.97 14.40
CA THR A 91 -9.14 -9.03 15.39
C THR A 91 -10.66 -9.20 15.55
N LEU A 92 -11.22 -8.75 16.67
CA LEU A 92 -12.67 -8.78 16.89
C LEU A 92 -13.44 -8.08 15.74
N ALA A 93 -12.92 -6.95 15.25
CA ALA A 93 -13.53 -6.21 14.15
C ALA A 93 -13.53 -7.00 12.83
N GLU A 94 -12.45 -7.71 12.52
CA GLU A 94 -12.37 -8.58 11.33
C GLU A 94 -13.30 -9.80 11.46
N ASN A 95 -13.39 -10.39 12.65
CA ASN A 95 -14.36 -11.46 12.92
C ASN A 95 -15.81 -10.97 12.75
N MET A 96 -16.12 -9.75 13.20
CA MET A 96 -17.42 -9.11 12.95
C MET A 96 -17.67 -8.88 11.46
N GLU A 97 -16.67 -8.43 10.70
CA GLU A 97 -16.79 -8.22 9.25
C GLU A 97 -17.25 -9.50 8.52
N ILE A 98 -16.62 -10.64 8.82
CA ILE A 98 -16.97 -11.93 8.20
C ILE A 98 -18.40 -12.37 8.62
N ILE A 99 -18.80 -12.14 9.88
CA ILE A 99 -20.18 -12.41 10.33
C ILE A 99 -21.18 -11.55 9.55
N GLU A 100 -20.91 -10.26 9.39
CA GLU A 100 -21.76 -9.33 8.66
C GLU A 100 -21.84 -9.68 7.16
N GLN A 101 -20.74 -10.17 6.59
CA GLN A 101 -20.74 -10.73 5.24
C GLN A 101 -21.63 -11.97 5.15
N LEU A 102 -21.54 -12.91 6.09
CA LEU A 102 -22.36 -14.12 6.10
C LEU A 102 -23.85 -13.76 6.20
N LEU A 103 -24.19 -12.83 7.09
CA LEU A 103 -25.56 -12.32 7.26
C LEU A 103 -26.09 -11.71 5.96
N LYS A 104 -25.26 -10.98 5.23
CA LYS A 104 -25.62 -10.37 3.95
C LYS A 104 -25.78 -11.41 2.84
N GLU A 105 -24.83 -12.33 2.69
CA GLU A 105 -24.85 -13.35 1.63
C GLU A 105 -26.02 -14.33 1.79
N THR A 106 -26.39 -14.67 3.03
CA THR A 106 -27.57 -15.50 3.33
C THR A 106 -28.89 -14.73 3.23
N GLY A 107 -28.83 -13.40 3.08
CA GLY A 107 -30.00 -12.52 3.11
C GLY A 107 -30.71 -12.46 4.47
N ILE A 108 -30.12 -12.99 5.54
CA ILE A 108 -30.61 -12.86 6.92
C ILE A 108 -30.61 -11.38 7.33
N LYS A 109 -29.55 -10.66 6.96
CA LYS A 109 -29.35 -9.24 7.28
C LYS A 109 -30.51 -8.35 6.84
N ASP A 110 -31.17 -8.68 5.75
CA ASP A 110 -32.18 -7.80 5.13
C ASP A 110 -33.62 -8.28 5.35
N ARG A 111 -33.82 -9.59 5.51
CA ARG A 111 -35.13 -10.25 5.43
C ARG A 111 -35.60 -10.90 6.74
N HIS A 112 -34.73 -11.08 7.73
CA HIS A 112 -35.06 -11.85 8.94
C HIS A 112 -34.72 -11.06 10.19
N ALA A 113 -35.54 -11.16 11.24
CA ALA A 113 -35.17 -10.67 12.57
C ALA A 113 -34.08 -11.58 13.14
N TYR A 114 -32.96 -11.00 13.59
CA TYR A 114 -31.82 -11.77 14.07
C TYR A 114 -31.13 -11.13 15.26
N SER A 115 -30.39 -11.94 16.00
CA SER A 115 -29.54 -11.54 17.11
C SER A 115 -28.34 -12.48 17.16
N TYR A 116 -27.13 -11.93 17.26
CA TYR A 116 -25.93 -12.72 17.43
C TYR A 116 -25.03 -12.21 18.55
N ALA A 117 -24.28 -13.14 19.14
CA ALA A 117 -23.27 -12.85 20.15
C ALA A 117 -21.97 -13.58 19.81
N ILE A 118 -20.86 -12.88 20.03
CA ILE A 118 -19.51 -13.42 19.92
C ILE A 118 -19.03 -13.72 21.34
N HIS A 119 -18.64 -14.97 21.56
CA HIS A 119 -18.04 -15.43 22.81
C HIS A 119 -16.55 -15.67 22.59
N ASP A 120 -15.73 -15.27 23.56
CA ASP A 120 -14.29 -15.45 23.55
C ASP A 120 -13.85 -16.06 24.88
N LYS A 121 -13.42 -17.33 24.82
CA LYS A 121 -13.03 -18.10 26.00
C LYS A 121 -11.67 -18.71 25.78
N THR A 122 -10.89 -18.89 26.84
CA THR A 122 -9.68 -19.71 26.76
C THR A 122 -10.04 -21.14 26.33
N ALA A 123 -9.27 -21.72 25.41
CA ALA A 123 -9.50 -23.08 24.97
C ALA A 123 -9.28 -24.07 26.12
N THR A 124 -10.14 -25.09 26.21
CA THR A 124 -10.17 -26.01 27.36
C THR A 124 -8.85 -26.76 27.56
N PHE A 125 -8.18 -27.14 26.47
CA PHE A 125 -6.99 -27.99 26.49
C PHE A 125 -5.70 -27.26 26.13
N ASP A 126 -5.77 -25.98 25.79
CA ASP A 126 -4.60 -25.15 25.48
C ASP A 126 -4.86 -23.74 25.99
N LYS A 127 -4.17 -23.37 27.08
CA LYS A 127 -4.37 -22.07 27.74
C LYS A 127 -3.81 -20.91 26.93
N GLU A 128 -2.96 -21.17 25.95
CA GLU A 128 -2.38 -20.16 25.07
C GLU A 128 -3.30 -19.80 23.91
N HIS A 129 -4.37 -20.59 23.70
CA HIS A 129 -5.31 -20.41 22.60
C HIS A 129 -6.70 -19.98 23.06
N ARG A 130 -7.40 -19.31 22.14
CA ARG A 130 -8.77 -18.81 22.34
C ARG A 130 -9.76 -19.60 21.50
N ASN A 131 -10.87 -19.96 22.11
CA ASN A 131 -12.04 -20.56 21.46
C ASN A 131 -13.09 -19.48 21.22
N ILE A 132 -12.88 -18.72 20.14
CA ILE A 132 -13.79 -17.66 19.72
C ILE A 132 -14.91 -18.27 18.87
N HIS A 133 -16.17 -17.99 19.19
CA HIS A 133 -17.31 -18.53 18.45
C HIS A 133 -18.49 -17.58 18.44
N CYS A 134 -19.33 -17.71 17.41
CA CYS A 134 -20.55 -16.94 17.25
C CYS A 134 -21.79 -17.83 17.44
N HIS A 135 -22.74 -17.32 18.20
CA HIS A 135 -24.12 -17.80 18.22
C HIS A 135 -24.98 -16.80 17.46
N LEU A 136 -25.57 -17.20 16.33
CA LEU A 136 -26.48 -16.38 15.54
C LEU A 136 -27.88 -17.00 15.55
N MET A 137 -28.82 -16.36 16.24
CA MET A 137 -30.23 -16.71 16.25
C MET A 137 -30.97 -15.84 15.23
N PHE A 138 -31.82 -16.44 14.40
CA PHE A 138 -32.72 -15.69 13.52
C PHE A 138 -34.07 -16.36 13.39
N ASN A 139 -35.11 -15.54 13.22
CA ASN A 139 -36.46 -16.03 12.99
C ASN A 139 -36.67 -16.28 11.49
N GLU A 140 -37.19 -17.47 11.13
CA GLU A 140 -37.33 -17.88 9.73
C GLU A 140 -38.41 -17.10 8.97
N LYS A 141 -39.18 -16.21 9.61
CA LYS A 141 -40.15 -15.33 8.94
C LYS A 141 -39.44 -14.29 8.05
N ILE A 142 -39.93 -14.15 6.83
CA ILE A 142 -39.44 -13.19 5.82
C ILE A 142 -40.20 -11.86 6.01
N ILE A 143 -39.50 -10.85 6.51
CA ILE A 143 -40.04 -9.53 6.81
C ILE A 143 -40.34 -8.78 5.51
N GLU A 144 -41.59 -8.33 5.38
CA GLU A 144 -42.06 -7.46 4.30
C GLU A 144 -42.13 -6.02 4.84
N ARG A 145 -41.20 -5.15 4.42
CA ARG A 145 -41.01 -3.81 5.01
C ARG A 145 -42.19 -2.86 4.78
N ASP A 146 -42.95 -3.09 3.72
CA ASP A 146 -44.16 -2.37 3.33
C ASP A 146 -45.42 -2.88 4.06
N ARG A 147 -45.32 -4.01 4.78
CA ARG A 147 -46.41 -4.59 5.56
C ARG A 147 -45.96 -4.89 6.99
N PRO A 148 -45.74 -3.88 7.85
CA PRO A 148 -45.41 -4.11 9.27
C PRO A 148 -46.57 -4.81 9.99
N LEU A 149 -46.26 -5.84 10.78
CA LEU A 149 -47.23 -6.61 11.55
C LEU A 149 -47.04 -6.42 13.06
N PRO A 150 -48.14 -6.30 13.85
CA PRO A 150 -48.08 -6.37 15.31
C PRO A 150 -47.72 -7.79 15.80
N PRO A 151 -47.30 -7.96 17.07
CA PRO A 151 -46.81 -9.23 17.61
C PRO A 151 -47.80 -10.40 17.41
N ASP A 152 -49.08 -10.17 17.67
CA ASP A 152 -50.18 -11.14 17.57
C ASP A 152 -50.41 -11.67 16.14
N LYS A 153 -49.85 -11.00 15.13
CA LYS A 153 -49.93 -11.41 13.73
C LYS A 153 -48.59 -11.79 13.12
N PHE A 154 -47.47 -11.30 13.64
CA PHE A 154 -46.12 -11.51 13.08
C PHE A 154 -45.80 -13.01 12.95
N PHE A 155 -46.04 -13.76 14.03
CA PHE A 155 -45.63 -15.16 14.16
C PHE A 155 -46.63 -16.15 13.56
N ASN A 156 -47.87 -15.72 13.31
CA ASN A 156 -48.93 -16.56 12.74
C ASN A 156 -48.54 -17.17 11.40
N HIS A 157 -49.23 -18.26 11.04
CA HIS A 157 -49.12 -18.81 9.70
C HIS A 157 -49.58 -17.77 8.66
N TYR A 158 -48.86 -17.72 7.54
CA TYR A 158 -49.18 -16.80 6.46
C TYR A 158 -50.55 -17.15 5.87
N ALA A 159 -51.46 -16.18 5.84
CA ALA A 159 -52.81 -16.34 5.29
C ALA A 159 -53.14 -15.21 4.31
N VAL A 160 -54.00 -15.52 3.33
CA VAL A 160 -54.53 -14.55 2.35
C VAL A 160 -56.04 -14.54 2.36
N ASN A 161 -56.65 -13.42 2.00
CA ASN A 161 -58.09 -13.33 1.76
C ASN A 161 -58.46 -13.92 0.38
N ARG A 162 -59.75 -13.91 0.03
CA ARG A 162 -60.25 -14.40 -1.27
C ARG A 162 -59.71 -13.63 -2.46
N SER A 163 -59.28 -12.38 -2.25
CA SER A 163 -58.68 -11.51 -3.26
C SER A 163 -57.17 -11.72 -3.40
N GLY A 164 -56.58 -12.60 -2.59
CA GLY A 164 -55.14 -12.90 -2.58
C GLY A 164 -54.29 -11.97 -1.71
N GLU A 165 -54.90 -11.03 -0.98
CA GLU A 165 -54.18 -10.07 -0.14
C GLU A 165 -53.75 -10.72 1.18
N PRO A 166 -52.50 -10.50 1.66
CA PRO A 166 -52.02 -11.04 2.93
C PRO A 166 -52.81 -10.49 4.13
N THR A 167 -53.31 -11.37 5.00
CA THR A 167 -54.12 -10.98 6.18
C THR A 167 -53.45 -11.27 7.51
N GLN A 168 -52.58 -12.28 7.59
CA GLN A 168 -51.88 -12.70 8.81
C GLN A 168 -50.51 -13.29 8.48
N GLY A 169 -49.57 -13.18 9.41
CA GLY A 169 -48.27 -13.83 9.32
C GLY A 169 -47.34 -13.27 8.24
N TYR A 170 -46.06 -13.48 8.45
CA TYR A 170 -45.08 -13.51 7.36
C TYR A 170 -44.88 -14.94 6.86
N ARG A 171 -44.42 -15.07 5.61
CA ARG A 171 -44.02 -16.38 5.07
C ARG A 171 -42.75 -16.85 5.78
N SER A 172 -42.67 -18.15 6.08
CA SER A 172 -41.44 -18.74 6.63
C SER A 172 -40.52 -19.19 5.49
N SER A 173 -39.24 -18.83 5.57
CA SER A 173 -38.21 -19.29 4.64
C SER A 173 -38.01 -20.80 4.76
N ARG A 174 -37.86 -21.46 3.62
CA ARG A 174 -37.48 -22.89 3.53
C ARG A 174 -36.01 -23.09 3.16
N GLU A 175 -35.29 -21.99 2.94
CA GLU A 175 -33.94 -21.95 2.40
C GLU A 175 -32.97 -22.77 3.25
N PHE A 176 -33.04 -22.63 4.57
CA PHE A 176 -32.05 -23.19 5.51
C PHE A 176 -32.36 -24.61 6.01
N ILE A 177 -33.35 -25.30 5.43
CA ILE A 177 -33.85 -26.58 5.95
C ILE A 177 -33.09 -27.78 5.38
N THR A 178 -32.62 -27.70 4.13
CA THR A 178 -32.11 -28.87 3.42
C THR A 178 -30.67 -29.23 3.84
N LYS A 179 -30.32 -30.51 3.65
CA LYS A 179 -28.96 -30.99 3.90
C LYS A 179 -27.98 -30.31 2.94
N GLU A 180 -28.38 -30.14 1.70
CA GLU A 180 -27.60 -29.50 0.62
C GLU A 180 -27.29 -28.05 0.99
N MET A 181 -28.27 -27.29 1.50
CA MET A 181 -28.01 -25.93 1.97
C MET A 181 -27.05 -25.92 3.16
N THR A 182 -27.18 -26.87 4.09
CA THR A 182 -26.25 -26.96 5.23
C THR A 182 -24.82 -27.23 4.76
N LEU A 183 -24.63 -28.12 3.78
CA LEU A 183 -23.31 -28.37 3.18
C LEU A 183 -22.79 -27.15 2.43
N HIS A 184 -23.66 -26.44 1.72
CA HIS A 184 -23.31 -25.19 1.04
C HIS A 184 -22.85 -24.12 2.02
N LEU A 185 -23.59 -23.87 3.11
CA LEU A 185 -23.23 -22.90 4.15
C LEU A 185 -21.88 -23.25 4.80
N ARG A 186 -21.66 -24.54 5.06
CA ARG A 186 -20.41 -25.05 5.62
C ARG A 186 -19.21 -24.74 4.72
N LYS A 187 -19.33 -25.11 3.44
CA LYS A 187 -18.29 -24.81 2.45
C LYS A 187 -18.07 -23.31 2.32
N ARG A 188 -19.14 -22.53 2.21
CA ARG A 188 -19.04 -21.08 2.04
C ARG A 188 -18.38 -20.40 3.25
N TRP A 189 -18.68 -20.87 4.46
CA TRP A 189 -18.01 -20.37 5.67
C TRP A 189 -16.49 -20.61 5.64
N ALA A 190 -16.05 -21.81 5.25
CA ALA A 190 -14.63 -22.11 5.10
C ALA A 190 -13.97 -21.21 4.04
N GLU A 191 -14.63 -21.01 2.90
CA GLU A 191 -14.14 -20.13 1.83
C GLU A 191 -13.96 -18.69 2.31
N MET A 192 -14.98 -18.09 2.95
CA MET A 192 -14.92 -16.72 3.46
C MET A 192 -13.78 -16.51 4.46
N VAL A 193 -13.59 -17.47 5.37
CA VAL A 193 -12.50 -17.39 6.35
C VAL A 193 -11.13 -17.54 5.66
N ASN A 194 -11.00 -18.45 4.70
CA ASN A 194 -9.77 -18.65 3.94
C ASN A 194 -9.42 -17.46 3.03
N GLU A 195 -10.43 -16.82 2.43
CA GLU A 195 -10.27 -15.55 1.69
C GLU A 195 -9.66 -14.48 2.60
N LYS A 196 -10.14 -14.35 3.86
CA LYS A 196 -9.57 -13.41 4.83
C LYS A 196 -8.16 -13.80 5.29
N PHE A 197 -7.86 -15.09 5.47
CA PHE A 197 -6.49 -15.55 5.74
C PHE A 197 -5.54 -15.13 4.62
N GLN A 198 -5.93 -15.32 3.36
CA GLN A 198 -5.13 -14.93 2.19
C GLN A 198 -4.96 -13.40 2.10
N GLU A 199 -6.02 -12.62 2.35
CA GLU A 199 -5.96 -11.15 2.41
C GLU A 199 -4.91 -10.67 3.42
N LYS A 200 -4.82 -11.34 4.58
CA LYS A 200 -3.83 -11.05 5.63
C LYS A 200 -2.44 -11.63 5.36
N GLY A 201 -2.25 -12.36 4.26
CA GLY A 201 -0.99 -13.06 3.96
C GLY A 201 -0.66 -14.17 4.96
N LEU A 202 -1.67 -14.74 5.62
CA LEU A 202 -1.52 -15.86 6.55
C LEU A 202 -1.52 -17.18 5.76
N SER A 203 -0.56 -18.05 6.05
CA SER A 203 -0.44 -19.38 5.41
C SER A 203 -1.41 -20.42 5.96
N THR A 204 -2.24 -20.04 6.92
CA THR A 204 -3.21 -20.92 7.60
C THR A 204 -4.48 -21.04 6.77
N SER A 205 -5.14 -22.20 6.86
CA SER A 205 -6.44 -22.43 6.23
C SER A 205 -7.31 -23.38 7.06
N ILE A 206 -8.62 -23.26 6.91
CA ILE A 206 -9.60 -24.19 7.48
C ILE A 206 -10.34 -24.94 6.36
N SER A 207 -10.95 -26.07 6.69
CA SER A 207 -11.69 -26.88 5.71
C SER A 207 -12.88 -27.57 6.38
N GLU A 208 -14.01 -27.57 5.67
CA GLU A 208 -15.23 -28.28 6.03
C GLU A 208 -15.18 -29.77 5.67
N LYS A 209 -14.22 -30.17 4.83
CA LYS A 209 -14.07 -31.53 4.34
C LYS A 209 -13.54 -32.45 5.43
N THR A 210 -13.80 -33.75 5.29
CA THR A 210 -13.22 -34.75 6.20
C THR A 210 -11.70 -34.80 6.05
N LEU A 211 -10.99 -35.28 7.09
CA LEU A 211 -9.54 -35.47 7.04
C LEU A 211 -9.13 -36.38 5.87
N GLN A 212 -9.93 -37.41 5.58
CA GLN A 212 -9.71 -38.30 4.45
C GLN A 212 -9.74 -37.58 3.11
N THR A 213 -10.77 -36.77 2.83
CA THR A 213 -10.86 -36.04 1.56
C THR A 213 -9.72 -35.02 1.43
N GLN A 214 -9.38 -34.31 2.50
CA GLN A 214 -8.24 -33.37 2.50
C GLN A 214 -6.92 -34.10 2.22
N ARG A 215 -6.72 -35.29 2.79
CA ARG A 215 -5.54 -36.13 2.54
C ARG A 215 -5.44 -36.55 1.07
N GLU A 216 -6.53 -37.03 0.49
CA GLU A 216 -6.59 -37.43 -0.92
C GLU A 216 -6.21 -36.26 -1.86
N GLU A 217 -6.71 -35.06 -1.57
CA GLU A 217 -6.37 -33.84 -2.32
C GLU A 217 -4.87 -33.47 -2.20
N LEU A 218 -4.30 -33.58 -1.01
CA LEU A 218 -2.87 -33.32 -0.80
C LEU A 218 -1.99 -34.31 -1.53
N VAL A 219 -2.32 -35.61 -1.49
CA VAL A 219 -1.60 -36.65 -2.27
C VAL A 219 -1.67 -36.37 -3.76
N LEU A 220 -2.85 -36.03 -4.29
CA LEU A 220 -3.02 -35.68 -5.71
C LEU A 220 -2.19 -34.45 -6.12
N SER A 221 -1.95 -33.52 -5.18
CA SER A 221 -1.11 -32.34 -5.40
C SER A 221 0.40 -32.59 -5.17
N GLY A 222 0.81 -33.82 -4.85
CA GLY A 222 2.21 -34.18 -4.57
C GLY A 222 2.71 -33.76 -3.19
N ARG A 223 1.83 -33.27 -2.30
CA ARG A 223 2.15 -32.81 -0.93
C ARG A 223 2.04 -33.96 0.07
N ASN A 224 2.80 -35.02 -0.17
CA ASN A 224 2.69 -36.28 0.57
C ASN A 224 2.98 -36.13 2.09
N GLU A 225 3.94 -35.29 2.45
CA GLU A 225 4.28 -35.07 3.87
C GLU A 225 3.13 -34.42 4.65
N GLU A 226 2.44 -33.46 4.03
CA GLU A 226 1.28 -32.81 4.65
C GLU A 226 0.06 -33.74 4.68
N ALA A 227 -0.07 -34.59 3.66
CA ALA A 227 -1.10 -35.62 3.62
C ALA A 227 -0.97 -36.62 4.79
N GLU A 228 0.25 -36.93 5.21
CA GLU A 228 0.49 -37.84 6.32
C GLU A 228 0.03 -37.27 7.67
N LEU A 229 0.08 -35.94 7.86
CA LEU A 229 -0.44 -35.28 9.06
C LEU A 229 -1.97 -35.41 9.21
N LEU A 230 -2.66 -35.73 8.12
CA LEU A 230 -4.11 -35.96 8.08
C LEU A 230 -4.48 -37.44 8.15
N ASN A 231 -3.49 -38.34 8.19
CA ASN A 231 -3.68 -39.78 8.33
C ASN A 231 -3.96 -40.16 9.79
N ARG A 232 -5.06 -39.65 10.34
CA ARG A 232 -5.47 -39.86 11.74
C ARG A 232 -6.97 -39.94 11.90
N THR A 233 -7.41 -40.61 12.97
CA THR A 233 -8.82 -40.67 13.35
C THR A 233 -9.26 -39.32 13.93
N PRO A 234 -10.32 -38.68 13.40
CA PRO A 234 -10.80 -37.40 13.94
C PRO A 234 -11.18 -37.51 15.43
N ALA A 235 -10.76 -36.54 16.24
CA ALA A 235 -11.15 -36.49 17.65
C ALA A 235 -12.67 -36.54 17.85
N PRO A 236 -13.17 -37.36 18.78
CA PRO A 236 -14.59 -37.39 19.12
C PRO A 236 -15.00 -36.14 19.92
N HIS A 237 -16.26 -35.74 19.80
CA HIS A 237 -16.80 -34.62 20.56
C HIS A 237 -17.04 -35.03 22.04
N LEU A 238 -16.18 -34.59 22.94
CA LEU A 238 -16.22 -34.97 24.37
C LEU A 238 -17.41 -34.39 25.17
N GLY A 239 -18.18 -33.45 24.62
CA GLY A 239 -19.44 -33.00 25.24
C GLY A 239 -19.24 -32.36 26.61
N SER A 240 -20.15 -32.60 27.56
CA SER A 240 -19.98 -32.10 28.93
C SER A 240 -18.95 -32.88 29.76
N ALA A 241 -18.29 -33.90 29.21
CA ALA A 241 -17.39 -34.77 29.97
C ALA A 241 -16.16 -34.01 30.50
N TYR A 242 -15.59 -33.09 29.72
CA TYR A 242 -14.45 -32.27 30.15
C TYR A 242 -14.81 -31.24 31.24
N ARG A 243 -16.10 -30.98 31.51
CA ARG A 243 -16.51 -30.10 32.61
C ARG A 243 -16.30 -30.75 33.98
N ASN A 244 -16.10 -32.07 34.02
CA ASN A 244 -15.73 -32.77 35.23
C ASN A 244 -14.20 -32.68 35.43
N PRO A 245 -13.71 -32.03 36.51
CA PRO A 245 -12.27 -31.87 36.74
C PRO A 245 -11.48 -33.17 36.77
N VAL A 246 -12.08 -34.26 37.28
CA VAL A 246 -11.42 -35.58 37.34
C VAL A 246 -11.23 -36.18 35.96
N VAL A 247 -12.24 -36.06 35.09
CA VAL A 247 -12.16 -36.55 33.70
C VAL A 247 -11.18 -35.70 32.91
N MET A 248 -11.18 -34.38 33.13
CA MET A 248 -10.21 -33.46 32.53
C MET A 248 -8.77 -33.83 32.89
N GLN A 249 -8.50 -34.08 34.18
CA GLN A 249 -7.16 -34.49 34.62
C GLN A 249 -6.74 -35.82 34.01
N LYS A 250 -7.67 -36.78 33.88
CA LYS A 250 -7.39 -38.06 33.20
C LYS A 250 -6.98 -37.86 31.74
N ILE A 251 -7.67 -36.97 31.01
CA ILE A 251 -7.32 -36.66 29.61
C ILE A 251 -5.92 -36.04 29.55
N MET A 252 -5.60 -35.09 30.43
CA MET A 252 -4.29 -34.45 30.47
C MET A 252 -3.17 -35.43 30.79
N ASN A 253 -3.34 -36.27 31.81
CA ASN A 253 -2.37 -37.31 32.14
C ASN A 253 -2.17 -38.28 30.98
N GLN A 254 -3.24 -38.62 30.24
CA GLN A 254 -3.13 -39.49 29.07
C GLN A 254 -2.33 -38.82 27.94
N ILE A 255 -2.52 -37.51 27.71
CA ILE A 255 -1.73 -36.74 26.72
C ILE A 255 -0.24 -36.77 27.10
N GLU A 256 0.09 -36.48 28.37
CA GLU A 256 1.48 -36.51 28.86
C GLU A 256 2.11 -37.91 28.75
N GLN A 257 1.33 -38.95 29.07
CA GLN A 257 1.79 -40.33 28.96
C GLN A 257 2.12 -40.69 27.51
N ILE A 258 1.23 -40.37 26.56
CA ILE A 258 1.44 -40.65 25.14
C ILE A 258 2.65 -39.87 24.61
N ASP A 259 2.81 -38.60 25.01
CA ASP A 259 3.95 -37.77 24.63
C ASP A 259 5.26 -38.42 25.09
N HIS A 260 5.33 -38.83 26.36
CA HIS A 260 6.49 -39.54 26.91
C HIS A 260 6.74 -40.90 26.23
N GLU A 261 5.70 -41.68 25.97
CA GLU A 261 5.82 -42.97 25.25
C GLU A 261 6.32 -42.77 23.81
N SER A 262 5.95 -41.66 23.17
CA SER A 262 6.39 -41.33 21.81
C SER A 262 7.89 -41.01 21.71
N ASP A 263 8.48 -40.45 22.79
CA ASP A 263 9.93 -40.23 22.91
C ASP A 263 10.69 -41.55 23.15
N PHE A 264 10.03 -42.58 23.69
CA PHE A 264 10.64 -43.87 24.06
C PHE A 264 9.81 -45.09 23.57
N PRO A 265 9.64 -45.25 22.24
CA PRO A 265 8.74 -46.25 21.66
C PRO A 265 9.15 -47.70 21.95
N GLU A 266 10.41 -47.95 22.33
CA GLU A 266 10.89 -49.29 22.72
C GLU A 266 10.29 -49.78 24.05
N THR A 267 9.70 -48.87 24.84
CA THR A 267 9.14 -49.17 26.18
C THR A 267 7.61 -49.10 26.23
N SER A 268 6.95 -48.73 25.13
CA SER A 268 5.50 -48.60 25.07
C SER A 268 4.82 -49.97 24.86
N GLU A 269 3.87 -50.33 25.71
CA GLU A 269 3.00 -51.49 25.49
C GLU A 269 1.86 -51.12 24.54
N GLU A 270 1.63 -51.91 23.49
CA GLU A 270 0.48 -51.72 22.60
C GLU A 270 -0.82 -51.91 23.38
N THR A 271 -1.54 -50.81 23.61
CA THR A 271 -2.83 -50.85 24.30
C THR A 271 -3.92 -51.27 23.32
N ASP A 272 -4.56 -52.42 23.52
CA ASP A 272 -5.71 -52.84 22.71
C ASP A 272 -6.91 -51.93 23.00
N ILE A 273 -7.09 -50.94 22.11
CA ILE A 273 -8.16 -49.93 22.19
C ILE A 273 -9.54 -50.60 22.16
N SER A 274 -9.69 -51.74 21.49
CA SER A 274 -10.99 -52.41 21.32
C SER A 274 -11.53 -53.02 22.63
N ALA A 275 -10.63 -53.32 23.58
CA ALA A 275 -10.98 -53.85 24.90
C ALA A 275 -11.45 -52.80 25.91
N LEU A 276 -11.25 -51.50 25.61
CA LEU A 276 -11.61 -50.38 26.48
C LEU A 276 -13.10 -50.02 26.41
N SER A 277 -13.64 -49.37 27.45
CA SER A 277 -15.00 -48.84 27.39
C SER A 277 -15.10 -47.71 26.36
N SER A 278 -16.30 -47.47 25.79
CA SER A 278 -16.49 -46.40 24.79
C SER A 278 -16.08 -45.01 25.29
N LYS A 279 -16.10 -44.76 26.60
CA LYS A 279 -15.63 -43.49 27.18
C LYS A 279 -14.10 -43.41 27.17
N GLU A 280 -13.42 -44.50 27.51
CA GLU A 280 -11.95 -44.58 27.54
C GLU A 280 -11.38 -44.54 26.12
N GLN A 281 -12.00 -45.25 25.18
CA GLN A 281 -11.66 -45.15 23.75
C GLN A 281 -11.71 -43.69 23.26
N ASN A 282 -12.78 -42.97 23.60
CA ASN A 282 -12.92 -41.56 23.20
C ASN A 282 -11.85 -40.66 23.82
N VAL A 283 -11.45 -40.92 25.07
CA VAL A 283 -10.37 -40.18 25.75
C VAL A 283 -9.02 -40.43 25.07
N LEU A 284 -8.70 -41.69 24.78
CA LEU A 284 -7.44 -42.08 24.14
C LEU A 284 -7.33 -41.50 22.72
N ILE A 285 -8.38 -41.64 21.91
CA ILE A 285 -8.42 -41.07 20.55
C ILE A 285 -8.26 -39.56 20.61
N PHE A 286 -8.95 -38.89 21.54
CA PHE A 286 -8.82 -37.44 21.71
C PHE A 286 -7.40 -37.03 22.10
N ALA A 287 -6.76 -37.75 23.03
CA ALA A 287 -5.42 -37.45 23.51
C ALA A 287 -4.37 -37.59 22.39
N ASN A 288 -4.39 -38.72 21.66
CA ASN A 288 -3.55 -38.93 20.47
C ASN A 288 -3.76 -37.82 19.42
N ASP A 289 -5.00 -37.48 19.12
CA ASP A 289 -5.34 -36.45 18.14
C ASP A 289 -4.87 -35.05 18.56
N ALA A 290 -4.93 -34.74 19.86
CA ALA A 290 -4.41 -33.51 20.42
C ALA A 290 -2.89 -33.40 20.25
N LEU A 291 -2.15 -34.44 20.60
CA LEU A 291 -0.69 -34.47 20.47
C LEU A 291 -0.26 -34.37 18.99
N LEU A 292 -0.88 -35.15 18.10
CA LEU A 292 -0.56 -35.09 16.66
C LEU A 292 -0.77 -33.69 16.07
N ARG A 293 -1.82 -32.97 16.48
CA ARG A 293 -2.03 -31.57 16.07
C ARG A 293 -0.96 -30.63 16.60
N GLN A 294 -0.51 -30.83 17.84
CA GLN A 294 0.55 -30.03 18.45
C GLN A 294 1.88 -30.22 17.70
N VAL A 295 2.26 -31.46 17.41
CA VAL A 295 3.47 -31.79 16.65
C VAL A 295 3.39 -31.26 15.22
N ALA A 296 2.26 -31.46 14.54
CA ALA A 296 2.02 -30.92 13.19
C ALA A 296 2.21 -29.39 13.14
N ARG A 297 1.71 -28.67 14.15
CA ARG A 297 1.87 -27.21 14.30
C ARG A 297 3.35 -26.82 14.41
N GLN A 298 4.12 -27.50 15.27
CA GLN A 298 5.54 -27.23 15.45
C GLN A 298 6.32 -27.47 14.15
N ILE A 299 6.06 -28.58 13.45
CA ILE A 299 6.68 -28.89 12.17
C ILE A 299 6.40 -27.79 11.14
N GLN A 300 5.15 -27.32 11.04
CA GLN A 300 4.78 -26.27 10.09
C GLN A 300 5.46 -24.93 10.40
N GLN A 301 5.57 -24.57 11.68
CA GLN A 301 6.26 -23.35 12.12
C GLN A 301 7.76 -23.39 11.79
N GLU A 302 8.43 -24.51 12.06
CA GLU A 302 9.85 -24.66 11.75
C GLU A 302 10.13 -24.67 10.23
N ARG A 303 9.26 -25.30 9.42
CA ARG A 303 9.36 -25.22 7.95
C ARG A 303 9.29 -23.78 7.45
N LEU A 304 8.33 -23.00 7.95
CA LEU A 304 8.18 -21.59 7.58
C LEU A 304 9.40 -20.76 8.01
N ARG A 305 9.95 -21.04 9.20
CA ARG A 305 11.16 -20.39 9.71
C ARG A 305 12.36 -20.67 8.80
N LEU A 306 12.57 -21.93 8.42
CA LEU A 306 13.66 -22.35 7.54
C LEU A 306 13.54 -21.72 6.16
N GLN A 307 12.33 -21.68 5.59
CA GLN A 307 12.07 -21.03 4.30
C GLN A 307 12.41 -19.53 4.36
N LYS A 308 11.93 -18.80 5.37
CA LYS A 308 12.27 -17.37 5.54
C LYS A 308 13.77 -17.14 5.70
N ALA A 309 14.47 -18.01 6.44
CA ALA A 309 15.92 -17.93 6.58
C ALA A 309 16.63 -18.15 5.24
N GLN A 310 16.19 -19.12 4.44
CA GLN A 310 16.72 -19.38 3.11
C GLN A 310 16.48 -18.21 2.15
N ASP A 311 15.27 -17.64 2.14
CA ASP A 311 14.94 -16.46 1.32
C ASP A 311 15.81 -15.24 1.68
N ILE A 312 16.11 -15.06 2.97
CA ILE A 312 17.01 -14.01 3.45
C ILE A 312 18.44 -14.24 2.95
N GLU A 313 18.96 -15.47 3.03
CA GLU A 313 20.31 -15.78 2.54
C GLU A 313 20.44 -15.62 1.02
N ILE A 314 19.44 -16.07 0.25
CA ILE A 314 19.38 -15.83 -1.20
C ILE A 314 19.38 -14.32 -1.48
N ALA A 315 18.54 -13.55 -0.76
CA ALA A 315 18.48 -12.10 -0.94
C ALA A 315 19.80 -11.39 -0.56
N LYS A 316 20.57 -11.90 0.40
CA LYS A 316 21.90 -11.37 0.74
C LYS A 316 22.92 -11.63 -0.37
N ILE A 317 22.94 -12.83 -0.95
CA ILE A 317 23.81 -13.18 -2.06
C ILE A 317 23.50 -12.28 -3.27
N GLU A 318 22.22 -12.18 -3.64
CA GLU A 318 21.77 -11.32 -4.73
C GLU A 318 22.07 -9.83 -4.46
N ALA A 319 21.92 -9.36 -3.23
CA ALA A 319 22.28 -7.99 -2.85
C ALA A 319 23.78 -7.73 -3.02
N ALA A 320 24.64 -8.69 -2.64
CA ALA A 320 26.08 -8.59 -2.87
C ALA A 320 26.41 -8.52 -4.37
N GLU A 321 25.74 -9.34 -5.20
CA GLU A 321 25.89 -9.29 -6.65
C GLU A 321 25.50 -7.92 -7.23
N ILE A 322 24.39 -7.33 -6.78
CA ILE A 322 23.96 -5.97 -7.17
C ILE A 322 25.04 -4.94 -6.82
N MET A 323 25.62 -5.04 -5.63
CA MET A 323 26.67 -4.13 -5.20
C MET A 323 27.98 -4.33 -5.98
N GLU A 324 28.28 -5.54 -6.44
CA GLU A 324 29.44 -5.81 -7.31
C GLU A 324 29.26 -5.36 -8.77
N GLU A 325 28.05 -4.96 -9.20
CA GLU A 325 27.84 -4.53 -10.57
C GLU A 325 28.67 -3.28 -10.93
N PRO A 326 29.21 -3.20 -12.17
CA PRO A 326 29.98 -2.04 -12.61
C PRO A 326 29.19 -0.74 -12.55
N LEU A 327 29.75 0.25 -11.84
CA LEU A 327 29.22 1.59 -11.75
C LEU A 327 29.74 2.40 -12.94
N ILE A 328 28.86 2.85 -13.83
CA ILE A 328 29.25 3.56 -15.06
C ILE A 328 28.46 4.85 -15.21
N ILE A 329 29.17 5.97 -15.29
CA ILE A 329 28.63 7.32 -15.41
C ILE A 329 29.05 7.90 -16.74
N THR A 330 28.05 8.39 -17.48
CA THR A 330 28.21 9.00 -18.80
C THR A 330 28.04 10.51 -18.76
N ILE A 331 28.42 11.21 -19.84
CA ILE A 331 28.11 12.62 -20.04
C ILE A 331 26.60 12.87 -19.93
N GLY A 332 25.77 11.97 -20.49
CA GLY A 332 24.32 12.06 -20.42
C GLY A 332 23.79 12.08 -18.99
N ASP A 333 24.36 11.27 -18.09
CA ASP A 333 23.95 11.23 -16.68
C ASP A 333 24.23 12.57 -15.97
N VAL A 334 25.42 13.15 -16.20
CA VAL A 334 25.80 14.45 -15.64
C VAL A 334 24.98 15.58 -16.25
N TYR A 335 24.78 15.56 -17.58
CA TYR A 335 23.96 16.54 -18.29
C TYR A 335 22.51 16.56 -17.79
N SER A 336 21.90 15.39 -17.62
CA SER A 336 20.54 15.27 -17.09
C SER A 336 20.43 15.76 -15.66
N TYR A 337 21.41 15.41 -14.80
CA TYR A 337 21.48 15.96 -13.44
C TYR A 337 21.59 17.49 -13.42
N LEU A 338 22.45 18.08 -14.26
CA LEU A 338 22.61 19.53 -14.36
C LEU A 338 21.32 20.22 -14.80
N LYS A 339 20.63 19.66 -15.80
CA LYS A 339 19.32 20.16 -16.26
C LYS A 339 18.26 20.08 -15.16
N GLU A 340 18.17 18.95 -14.47
CA GLU A 340 17.22 18.76 -13.37
C GLU A 340 17.48 19.77 -12.24
N LYS A 341 18.75 19.94 -11.83
CA LYS A 341 19.12 20.94 -10.81
C LYS A 341 18.83 22.36 -11.25
N ALA A 342 19.11 22.73 -12.51
CA ALA A 342 18.76 24.04 -13.04
C ALA A 342 17.25 24.28 -12.98
N SER A 343 16.45 23.30 -13.41
CA SER A 343 14.98 23.36 -13.33
C SER A 343 14.50 23.52 -11.88
N ASN A 344 15.05 22.77 -10.94
CA ASN A 344 14.68 22.85 -9.53
C ASN A 344 14.99 24.23 -8.92
N TYR A 345 16.17 24.79 -9.20
CA TYR A 345 16.50 26.15 -8.76
C TYR A 345 15.64 27.20 -9.44
N GLN A 346 15.25 27.01 -10.70
CA GLN A 346 14.34 27.91 -11.41
C GLN A 346 12.97 27.96 -10.74
N THR A 347 12.36 26.81 -10.43
CA THR A 347 11.09 26.74 -9.70
C THR A 347 11.18 27.47 -8.36
N LEU A 348 12.23 27.19 -7.57
CA LEU A 348 12.45 27.87 -6.29
C LEU A 348 12.65 29.39 -6.45
N ALA A 349 13.34 29.83 -7.51
CA ALA A 349 13.52 31.24 -7.80
C ALA A 349 12.18 31.91 -8.16
N ASP A 350 11.36 31.25 -8.99
CA ASP A 350 10.06 31.75 -9.39
C ASP A 350 9.10 31.89 -8.19
N ASP A 351 9.12 30.92 -7.26
CA ASP A 351 8.36 30.98 -6.01
C ASP A 351 8.77 32.19 -5.16
N LYS A 352 10.08 32.43 -5.01
CA LYS A 352 10.59 33.60 -4.27
C LYS A 352 10.25 34.91 -4.95
N LEU A 353 10.29 34.96 -6.28
CA LEU A 353 9.89 36.12 -7.07
C LEU A 353 8.38 36.40 -6.94
N ALA A 354 7.55 35.36 -6.94
CA ALA A 354 6.12 35.47 -6.71
C ALA A 354 5.81 36.03 -5.31
N ALA A 355 6.47 35.51 -4.28
CA ALA A 355 6.34 36.01 -2.90
C ALA A 355 6.78 37.49 -2.78
N TYR A 356 7.90 37.88 -3.42
CA TYR A 356 8.33 39.27 -3.50
C TYR A 356 7.27 40.16 -4.16
N LYS A 357 6.74 39.75 -5.32
CA LYS A 357 5.70 40.50 -6.05
C LYS A 357 4.40 40.64 -5.25
N ALA A 358 4.03 39.63 -4.46
CA ALA A 358 2.85 39.65 -3.61
C ALA A 358 3.01 40.57 -2.39
N LEU A 359 4.22 40.65 -1.80
CA LEU A 359 4.49 41.47 -0.62
C LEU A 359 4.70 42.95 -0.98
N LYS A 360 5.27 43.26 -2.15
CA LYS A 360 5.61 44.63 -2.58
C LYS A 360 4.45 45.64 -2.51
N PRO A 361 3.20 45.34 -2.93
CA PRO A 361 2.08 46.28 -2.82
C PRO A 361 1.67 46.62 -1.38
N HIS A 362 2.06 45.79 -0.41
CA HIS A 362 1.73 45.98 1.02
C HIS A 362 2.75 46.87 1.75
N ILE A 363 3.82 47.27 1.06
CA ILE A 363 4.83 48.20 1.57
C ILE A 363 4.36 49.62 1.23
N LEU A 364 4.05 50.37 2.28
CA LEU A 364 3.50 51.72 2.17
C LEU A 364 4.62 52.76 2.18
N ASN A 365 4.47 53.82 1.39
CA ASN A 365 5.29 55.02 1.53
C ASN A 365 4.81 55.88 2.72
N ASP A 366 5.60 56.89 3.10
CA ASP A 366 5.30 57.75 4.26
C ASP A 366 3.92 58.40 4.20
N GLN A 367 3.47 58.82 3.02
CA GLN A 367 2.15 59.43 2.85
C GLN A 367 1.04 58.40 3.07
N GLN A 368 1.18 57.20 2.53
CA GLN A 368 0.25 56.09 2.70
C GLN A 368 0.20 55.62 4.16
N LEU A 369 1.34 55.55 4.84
CA LEU A 369 1.42 55.24 6.27
C LEU A 369 0.66 56.27 7.11
N ARG A 370 0.86 57.57 6.84
CA ARG A 370 0.12 58.64 7.54
C ARG A 370 -1.38 58.53 7.31
N LEU A 371 -1.82 58.23 6.08
CA LEU A 371 -3.24 58.04 5.77
C LEU A 371 -3.82 56.80 6.46
N ALA A 372 -3.11 55.67 6.45
CA ALA A 372 -3.51 54.45 7.14
C ALA A 372 -3.58 54.64 8.66
N THR A 373 -2.66 55.43 9.22
CA THR A 373 -2.64 55.80 10.63
C THR A 373 -3.87 56.64 11.00
N GLN A 374 -4.15 57.69 10.23
CA GLN A 374 -5.32 58.56 10.45
C GLN A 374 -6.63 57.77 10.34
N ASP A 375 -6.72 56.87 9.35
CA ASP A 375 -7.90 56.02 9.17
C ASP A 375 -8.09 55.02 10.32
N LYS A 376 -7.01 54.35 10.76
CA LYS A 376 -7.03 53.42 11.90
C LYS A 376 -7.37 54.12 13.21
N ALA A 377 -6.86 55.33 13.44
CA ALA A 377 -7.16 56.13 14.63
C ALA A 377 -8.62 56.60 14.69
N LEU A 378 -9.26 56.75 13.52
CA LEU A 378 -10.66 57.20 13.37
C LEU A 378 -11.60 56.05 12.96
N ASN A 379 -11.31 54.82 13.40
CA ASN A 379 -12.15 53.63 13.21
C ASN A 379 -12.56 53.37 11.74
N HIS A 380 -11.66 53.62 10.79
CA HIS A 380 -11.89 53.40 9.36
C HIS A 380 -13.03 54.22 8.74
N GLN A 381 -13.43 55.32 9.39
CA GLN A 381 -14.47 56.22 8.88
C GLN A 381 -13.88 57.38 8.08
N TYR A 382 -12.63 57.77 8.37
CA TYR A 382 -12.01 58.93 7.76
C TYR A 382 -11.81 58.79 6.24
N ASP A 383 -11.22 57.68 5.79
CA ASP A 383 -10.99 57.46 4.36
C ASP A 383 -12.31 57.21 3.61
N LYS A 384 -13.29 56.57 4.25
CA LYS A 384 -14.66 56.39 3.69
C LYS A 384 -15.32 57.73 3.42
N THR A 385 -15.34 58.63 4.40
CA THR A 385 -15.92 59.97 4.26
C THR A 385 -15.14 60.82 3.26
N ARG A 386 -13.80 60.69 3.21
CA ARG A 386 -12.95 61.38 2.23
C ARG A 386 -13.26 60.94 0.79
N LYS A 387 -13.38 59.63 0.56
CA LYS A 387 -13.73 59.05 -0.75
C LYS A 387 -15.15 59.43 -1.17
N ALA A 388 -16.12 59.36 -0.25
CA ALA A 388 -17.49 59.80 -0.48
C ALA A 388 -17.53 61.28 -0.88
N TYR A 389 -16.85 62.15 -0.13
CA TYR A 389 -16.76 63.58 -0.45
C TYR A 389 -16.20 63.83 -1.85
N ALA A 390 -15.10 63.15 -2.22
CA ALA A 390 -14.48 63.30 -3.53
C ALA A 390 -15.39 62.80 -4.67
N LYS A 391 -16.12 61.69 -4.45
CA LYS A 391 -17.10 61.16 -5.41
C LYS A 391 -18.26 62.14 -5.60
N THR A 392 -18.91 62.56 -4.50
CA THR A 392 -20.01 63.53 -4.53
C THR A 392 -19.57 64.87 -5.15
N ALA A 393 -18.34 65.32 -4.90
CA ALA A 393 -17.79 66.53 -5.52
C ALA A 393 -17.61 66.39 -7.04
N LYS A 394 -17.11 65.25 -7.53
CA LYS A 394 -16.99 64.98 -8.99
C LYS A 394 -18.36 64.87 -9.66
N GLU A 395 -19.31 64.18 -9.02
CA GLU A 395 -20.68 64.05 -9.54
C GLU A 395 -21.40 65.39 -9.56
N LEU A 396 -21.21 66.22 -8.53
CA LEU A 396 -21.73 67.58 -8.49
C LEU A 396 -21.16 68.43 -9.63
N GLN A 397 -19.85 68.35 -9.88
CA GLN A 397 -19.21 69.07 -10.98
C GLN A 397 -19.77 68.66 -12.34
N ARG A 398 -19.85 67.35 -12.62
CA ARG A 398 -20.44 66.83 -13.87
C ARG A 398 -21.90 67.26 -14.05
N THR A 399 -22.68 67.23 -12.97
CA THR A 399 -24.11 67.62 -13.03
C THR A 399 -24.26 69.12 -13.28
N LYS A 400 -23.35 69.95 -12.76
CA LYS A 400 -23.30 71.40 -13.05
C LYS A 400 -22.91 71.69 -14.49
N GLU A 401 -21.91 71.00 -15.02
CA GLU A 401 -21.49 71.12 -16.42
C GLU A 401 -22.65 70.72 -17.36
N LEU A 402 -23.33 69.61 -17.05
CA LEU A 402 -24.50 69.15 -17.79
C LEU A 402 -25.67 70.14 -17.72
N ALA A 403 -25.98 70.67 -16.52
CA ALA A 403 -27.01 71.72 -16.37
C ALA A 403 -26.68 72.99 -17.18
N THR A 404 -25.39 73.35 -17.26
CA THR A 404 -24.94 74.51 -18.06
C THR A 404 -25.12 74.24 -19.55
N SER A 405 -24.86 73.02 -20.03
CA SER A 405 -25.05 72.64 -21.44
C SER A 405 -26.51 72.56 -21.88
N LEU A 406 -27.44 72.33 -20.95
CA LEU A 406 -28.88 72.25 -21.21
C LEU A 406 -29.57 73.62 -21.07
N TYR A 407 -28.86 74.66 -20.62
CA TYR A 407 -29.39 75.98 -20.38
C TYR A 407 -29.75 76.68 -21.70
N GLY A 408 -31.01 77.11 -21.85
CA GLY A 408 -31.51 77.82 -23.03
C GLY A 408 -32.06 76.95 -24.17
N ILE A 409 -32.12 75.63 -24.01
CA ILE A 409 -32.72 74.70 -25.00
C ILE A 409 -34.21 74.48 -24.66
N PRO A 410 -35.17 74.92 -25.51
CA PRO A 410 -36.61 74.94 -25.18
C PRO A 410 -37.21 73.57 -24.83
N ASP A 411 -36.80 72.51 -25.53
CA ASP A 411 -37.33 71.14 -25.36
C ASP A 411 -36.71 70.36 -24.21
N LYS A 412 -35.73 70.93 -23.49
CA LYS A 412 -34.96 70.26 -22.41
C LYS A 412 -35.20 70.85 -21.02
N THR A 413 -36.26 71.62 -20.86
CA THR A 413 -36.65 72.30 -19.60
C THR A 413 -36.88 71.34 -18.43
N HIS A 414 -37.48 70.17 -18.68
CA HIS A 414 -37.67 69.14 -17.64
C HIS A 414 -36.34 68.56 -17.14
N GLU A 415 -35.43 68.21 -18.05
CA GLU A 415 -34.11 67.66 -17.74
C GLU A 415 -33.24 68.69 -16.99
N LEU A 416 -33.36 69.97 -17.33
CA LEU A 416 -32.71 71.07 -16.60
C LEU A 416 -33.23 71.21 -15.15
N ALA A 417 -34.54 71.04 -14.95
CA ALA A 417 -35.16 71.06 -13.61
C ALA A 417 -34.72 69.87 -12.75
N GLU A 418 -34.60 68.68 -13.34
CA GLU A 418 -34.04 67.50 -12.67
C GLU A 418 -32.57 67.69 -12.28
N CYS A 419 -31.76 68.25 -13.18
CA CYS A 419 -30.36 68.57 -12.89
C CYS A 419 -30.23 69.59 -11.76
N SER A 420 -31.11 70.61 -11.74
CA SER A 420 -31.14 71.62 -10.68
C SER A 420 -31.48 71.00 -9.31
N LYS A 421 -32.47 70.09 -9.25
CA LYS A 421 -32.81 69.34 -8.04
C LYS A 421 -31.62 68.48 -7.57
N LYS A 422 -30.97 67.78 -8.50
CA LYS A 422 -29.81 66.92 -8.21
C LYS A 422 -28.60 67.73 -7.73
N ILE A 423 -28.34 68.90 -8.30
CA ILE A 423 -27.29 69.83 -7.85
C ILE A 423 -27.53 70.26 -6.40
N LYS A 424 -28.78 70.58 -6.04
CA LYS A 424 -29.13 70.95 -4.66
C LYS A 424 -28.83 69.81 -3.68
N LEU A 425 -29.31 68.60 -3.97
CA LEU A 425 -29.09 67.41 -3.14
C LEU A 425 -27.60 67.07 -2.98
N LEU A 426 -26.85 67.01 -4.08
CA LEU A 426 -25.40 66.74 -4.05
C LEU A 426 -24.62 67.83 -3.32
N THR A 427 -25.10 69.08 -3.36
CA THR A 427 -24.48 70.19 -2.62
C THR A 427 -24.71 70.04 -1.11
N GLU A 428 -25.92 69.69 -0.69
CA GLU A 428 -26.25 69.42 0.71
C GLU A 428 -25.44 68.24 1.26
N GLU A 429 -25.40 67.12 0.53
CA GLU A 429 -24.62 65.93 0.87
C GLU A 429 -23.12 66.23 1.00
N ARG A 430 -22.55 66.94 0.01
CA ARG A 430 -21.14 67.38 0.05
C ARG A 430 -20.85 68.26 1.26
N ASN A 431 -21.77 69.16 1.63
CA ASN A 431 -21.59 70.04 2.78
C ASN A 431 -21.62 69.27 4.11
N VAL A 432 -22.48 68.25 4.24
CA VAL A 432 -22.50 67.35 5.42
C VAL A 432 -21.18 66.58 5.52
N LEU A 433 -20.74 65.95 4.44
CA LEU A 433 -19.46 65.23 4.38
C LEU A 433 -18.27 66.16 4.69
N GLY A 434 -18.31 67.40 4.20
CA GLY A 434 -17.30 68.42 4.48
C GLY A 434 -17.25 68.82 5.96
N LYS A 435 -18.40 68.97 6.62
CA LYS A 435 -18.49 69.22 8.08
C LYS A 435 -17.89 68.05 8.88
N GLN A 436 -18.19 66.82 8.48
CA GLN A 436 -17.61 65.61 9.10
C GLN A 436 -16.08 65.56 8.94
N LEU A 437 -15.56 65.82 7.74
CA LEU A 437 -14.11 65.89 7.49
C LEU A 437 -13.41 66.98 8.34
N ASN A 438 -14.05 68.13 8.54
CA ASN A 438 -13.52 69.19 9.41
C ASN A 438 -13.56 68.81 10.90
N ALA A 439 -14.55 68.02 11.33
CA ALA A 439 -14.58 67.46 12.68
C ALA A 439 -13.42 66.47 12.88
N TYR A 440 -13.18 65.56 11.92
CA TYR A 440 -12.05 64.64 11.96
C TYR A 440 -10.69 65.36 11.98
N ARG A 441 -10.50 66.40 11.17
CA ARG A 441 -9.27 67.22 11.18
C ARG A 441 -9.01 67.85 12.56
N ARG A 442 -10.04 68.41 13.19
CA ARG A 442 -9.92 68.97 14.55
C ARG A 442 -9.57 67.90 15.59
N ALA A 443 -10.13 66.70 15.48
CA ALA A 443 -9.77 65.58 16.37
C ALA A 443 -8.32 65.12 16.17
N ILE A 444 -7.83 65.10 14.93
CA ILE A 444 -6.43 64.76 14.59
C ILE A 444 -5.45 65.79 15.21
N ASP A 445 -5.79 67.08 15.16
CA ASP A 445 -4.93 68.16 15.65
C ASP A 445 -5.01 68.40 17.18
N GLY A 446 -6.01 67.82 17.85
CA GLY A 446 -6.27 67.93 19.29
C GLY A 446 -6.06 66.62 20.04
N ASP A 447 -7.09 66.15 20.75
CA ASP A 447 -7.01 65.08 21.75
C ASP A 447 -6.53 63.70 21.21
N ALA A 448 -6.66 63.43 19.91
CA ALA A 448 -6.24 62.14 19.33
C ALA A 448 -4.76 62.12 18.87
N LYS A 449 -4.03 63.24 18.99
CA LYS A 449 -2.68 63.41 18.43
C LYS A 449 -1.65 62.42 18.98
N GLU A 450 -1.62 62.18 20.28
CA GLU A 450 -0.70 61.22 20.89
C GLU A 450 -1.00 59.78 20.45
N LYS A 451 -2.29 59.39 20.47
CA LYS A 451 -2.75 58.09 19.99
C LYS A 451 -2.41 57.85 18.51
N ILE A 452 -2.51 58.88 17.67
CA ILE A 452 -2.12 58.83 16.26
C ILE A 452 -0.61 58.61 16.12
N ASN A 453 0.21 59.26 16.94
CA ASN A 453 1.66 59.08 16.92
C ASN A 453 2.08 57.66 17.33
N ASP A 454 1.43 57.08 18.33
CA ASP A 454 1.71 55.70 18.75
C ASP A 454 1.31 54.68 17.68
N ILE A 455 0.11 54.85 17.09
CA ILE A 455 -0.33 54.02 15.95
C ILE A 455 0.64 54.17 14.76
N PHE A 456 1.14 55.38 14.50
CA PHE A 456 2.11 55.63 13.42
C PHE A 456 3.41 54.87 13.66
N LYS A 457 3.96 54.90 14.89
CA LYS A 457 5.17 54.15 15.25
C LYS A 457 4.99 52.65 15.05
N THR A 458 3.85 52.09 15.47
CA THR A 458 3.55 50.66 15.28
C THR A 458 3.47 50.30 13.80
N LEU A 459 2.71 51.07 13.00
CA LEU A 459 2.60 50.83 11.56
C LEU A 459 3.92 51.04 10.82
N GLN A 460 4.75 51.99 11.28
CA GLN A 460 6.09 52.22 10.75
C GLN A 460 7.00 51.00 11.00
N HIS A 461 6.95 50.42 12.19
CA HIS A 461 7.70 49.21 12.52
C HIS A 461 7.25 48.02 11.68
N GLU A 462 5.94 47.74 11.61
CA GLU A 462 5.38 46.67 10.78
C GLU A 462 5.74 46.85 9.28
N ASN A 463 5.76 48.08 8.78
CA ASN A 463 6.15 48.38 7.41
C ASN A 463 7.65 48.18 7.17
N ALA A 464 8.50 48.52 8.15
CA ALA A 464 9.93 48.27 8.09
C ALA A 464 10.25 46.76 8.09
N GLU A 465 9.52 45.96 8.87
CA GLU A 465 9.64 44.50 8.85
C GLU A 465 9.24 43.92 7.48
N LYS A 466 8.13 44.39 6.89
CA LYS A 466 7.73 44.00 5.53
C LYS A 466 8.76 44.38 4.48
N GLN A 467 9.39 45.56 4.60
CA GLN A 467 10.50 45.97 3.74
C GLN A 467 11.70 45.04 3.87
N LEU A 468 12.10 44.70 5.10
CA LEU A 468 13.21 43.79 5.35
C LEU A 468 12.92 42.40 4.77
N GLN A 469 11.72 41.86 5.01
CA GLN A 469 11.29 40.58 4.46
C GLN A 469 11.29 40.59 2.93
N ASN A 470 10.76 41.64 2.31
CA ASN A 470 10.72 41.79 0.85
C ASN A 470 12.13 41.88 0.25
N ASN A 471 13.04 42.62 0.88
CA ASN A 471 14.44 42.69 0.47
C ASN A 471 15.13 41.31 0.58
N ARG A 472 14.85 40.57 1.66
CA ARG A 472 15.34 39.20 1.84
C ARG A 472 14.82 38.25 0.75
N LEU A 473 13.53 38.27 0.45
CA LEU A 473 12.94 37.47 -0.62
C LEU A 473 13.59 37.76 -1.98
N TYR A 474 13.87 39.03 -2.27
CA TYR A 474 14.55 39.41 -3.51
C TYR A 474 16.02 38.97 -3.55
N ALA A 475 16.74 39.08 -2.43
CA ALA A 475 18.11 38.58 -2.32
C ALA A 475 18.17 37.06 -2.50
N GLU A 476 17.25 36.32 -1.89
CA GLU A 476 17.11 34.86 -2.07
C GLU A 476 16.80 34.52 -3.54
N TYR A 477 15.88 35.23 -4.19
CA TYR A 477 15.59 35.10 -5.63
C TYR A 477 16.86 35.28 -6.48
N LEU A 478 17.63 36.36 -6.27
CA LEU A 478 18.85 36.62 -7.03
C LEU A 478 19.89 35.51 -6.84
N SER A 479 20.03 35.01 -5.62
CA SER A 479 20.92 33.90 -5.30
C SER A 479 20.50 32.61 -6.03
N LEU A 480 19.22 32.26 -5.98
CA LEU A 480 18.68 31.07 -6.66
C LEU A 480 18.79 31.19 -8.18
N LYS A 481 18.45 32.36 -8.75
CA LYS A 481 18.62 32.63 -10.19
C LYS A 481 20.07 32.45 -10.63
N LYS A 482 21.03 32.96 -9.85
CA LYS A 482 22.46 32.76 -10.11
C LYS A 482 22.84 31.29 -10.10
N GLN A 483 22.22 30.46 -9.26
CA GLN A 483 22.43 29.01 -9.29
C GLN A 483 21.80 28.39 -10.54
N THR A 484 20.56 28.74 -10.89
CA THR A 484 19.93 28.30 -12.14
C THR A 484 20.85 28.55 -13.34
N ASP A 485 21.34 29.79 -13.48
CA ASP A 485 22.21 30.19 -14.59
C ASP A 485 23.50 29.36 -14.61
N ARG A 486 24.13 29.14 -13.44
CA ARG A 486 25.35 28.31 -13.33
C ARG A 486 25.15 26.87 -13.80
N TYR A 487 24.07 26.22 -13.36
CA TYR A 487 23.79 24.83 -13.76
C TYR A 487 23.35 24.75 -15.22
N ALA A 488 22.59 25.72 -15.71
CA ALA A 488 22.17 25.80 -17.12
C ALA A 488 23.36 26.04 -18.06
N ASP A 489 24.30 26.91 -17.70
CA ASP A 489 25.53 27.15 -18.46
C ASP A 489 26.41 25.90 -18.51
N ALA A 490 26.56 25.19 -17.39
CA ALA A 490 27.29 23.92 -17.35
C ALA A 490 26.63 22.86 -18.24
N ALA A 491 25.30 22.73 -18.20
CA ALA A 491 24.56 21.82 -19.07
C ALA A 491 24.73 22.18 -20.55
N LYS A 492 24.72 23.49 -20.89
CA LYS A 492 24.92 23.98 -22.25
C LYS A 492 26.29 23.60 -22.80
N LYS A 493 27.35 23.65 -21.99
CA LYS A 493 28.70 23.20 -22.39
C LYS A 493 28.74 21.72 -22.79
N LEU A 494 27.98 20.86 -22.10
CA LEU A 494 27.91 19.42 -22.42
C LEU A 494 26.96 19.10 -23.57
N SER A 495 26.09 20.02 -23.98
CA SER A 495 25.04 19.73 -24.98
C SER A 495 25.54 19.37 -26.37
N THR A 496 26.79 19.72 -26.70
CA THR A 496 27.45 19.41 -27.98
C THR A 496 28.27 18.12 -27.95
N GLU A 497 28.46 17.53 -26.77
CA GLU A 497 29.27 16.32 -26.58
C GLU A 497 28.45 15.04 -26.82
N ASN A 498 29.15 13.92 -27.02
CA ASN A 498 28.51 12.61 -27.12
C ASN A 498 27.99 12.16 -25.74
N MET A 499 26.66 12.15 -25.57
CA MET A 499 25.99 11.78 -24.31
C MET A 499 26.36 10.38 -23.80
N ASP A 500 26.75 9.47 -24.70
CA ASP A 500 27.12 8.11 -24.32
C ASP A 500 28.56 8.00 -23.81
N MET A 501 29.38 9.05 -23.90
CA MET A 501 30.77 8.99 -23.48
C MET A 501 30.88 8.75 -21.98
N VAL A 502 31.64 7.73 -21.61
CA VAL A 502 31.88 7.35 -20.21
C VAL A 502 32.88 8.32 -19.58
N LEU A 503 32.50 8.90 -18.44
CA LEU A 503 33.32 9.81 -17.64
C LEU A 503 33.97 9.11 -16.45
N PHE A 504 33.27 8.14 -15.88
CA PHE A 504 33.71 7.42 -14.70
C PHE A 504 33.22 5.97 -14.76
N THR A 505 34.10 5.06 -14.37
CA THR A 505 33.77 3.65 -14.14
C THR A 505 34.38 3.21 -12.83
N ASP A 506 33.61 2.49 -12.03
CA ASP A 506 34.11 1.69 -10.91
C ASP A 506 33.67 0.24 -11.10
N ARG A 507 34.52 -0.71 -10.68
CA ARG A 507 34.30 -2.18 -10.76
C ARG A 507 34.10 -2.75 -12.17
N LEU A 508 34.35 -1.98 -13.22
CA LEU A 508 34.44 -2.52 -14.58
C LEU A 508 35.82 -3.17 -14.77
N PRO A 509 35.91 -4.45 -15.17
CA PRO A 509 37.19 -5.12 -15.35
C PRO A 509 37.97 -4.52 -16.52
N ALA A 510 39.30 -4.67 -16.50
CA ALA A 510 40.17 -4.21 -17.59
C ALA A 510 39.99 -5.02 -18.88
N THR A 511 39.59 -6.30 -18.77
CA THR A 511 39.38 -7.22 -19.89
C THR A 511 37.99 -7.83 -19.84
N LEU A 512 37.42 -8.11 -21.01
CA LEU A 512 36.09 -8.70 -21.14
C LEU A 512 36.04 -10.10 -20.52
N ASN A 513 35.14 -10.30 -19.56
CA ASN A 513 34.94 -11.58 -18.90
C ASN A 513 33.45 -11.95 -18.82
N ARG A 514 33.15 -13.14 -18.28
CA ARG A 514 31.77 -13.68 -18.23
C ARG A 514 30.83 -12.92 -17.27
N LYS A 515 31.37 -12.12 -16.34
CA LYS A 515 30.59 -11.29 -15.42
C LYS A 515 30.08 -10.00 -16.09
N CYS A 516 30.66 -9.61 -17.23
CA CYS A 516 30.23 -8.42 -17.97
C CYS A 516 28.85 -8.63 -18.62
N LYS A 517 28.14 -7.52 -18.87
CA LYS A 517 26.84 -7.51 -19.55
C LYS A 517 26.94 -6.74 -20.85
N ILE A 518 26.35 -7.26 -21.93
CA ILE A 518 26.21 -6.55 -23.19
C ILE A 518 25.07 -5.54 -23.06
N ASP A 519 25.34 -4.30 -23.48
CA ASP A 519 24.46 -3.13 -23.35
C ASP A 519 23.94 -2.91 -21.91
N GLY A 520 24.69 -3.41 -20.92
CA GLY A 520 24.33 -3.38 -19.49
C GLY A 520 23.18 -4.31 -19.10
N ILE A 521 22.61 -5.07 -20.03
CA ILE A 521 21.39 -5.87 -19.80
C ILE A 521 21.68 -7.36 -19.88
N GLN A 522 22.33 -7.84 -20.94
CA GLN A 522 22.45 -9.27 -21.22
C GLN A 522 23.77 -9.84 -20.65
N PRO A 523 23.73 -10.70 -19.63
CA PRO A 523 24.95 -11.29 -19.07
C PRO A 523 25.66 -12.18 -20.08
N ILE A 524 26.97 -12.00 -20.24
CA ILE A 524 27.79 -12.81 -21.15
C ILE A 524 27.81 -14.28 -20.72
N SER A 525 27.68 -14.56 -19.42
CA SER A 525 27.56 -15.93 -18.88
C SER A 525 26.41 -16.74 -19.49
N LYS A 526 25.35 -16.08 -19.99
CA LYS A 526 24.18 -16.71 -20.63
C LYS A 526 24.33 -16.87 -22.15
N LEU A 527 25.39 -16.32 -22.75
CA LEU A 527 25.64 -16.41 -24.19
C LEU A 527 26.33 -17.72 -24.56
N LYS A 528 26.08 -18.20 -25.78
CA LYS A 528 26.81 -19.34 -26.34
C LYS A 528 28.24 -18.92 -26.65
N ILE A 529 29.21 -19.69 -26.16
CA ILE A 529 30.65 -19.42 -26.37
C ILE A 529 31.22 -20.49 -27.31
N LEU A 530 31.95 -20.05 -28.33
CA LEU A 530 32.69 -20.90 -29.26
C LEU A 530 34.18 -20.54 -29.22
N VAL A 531 35.05 -21.52 -29.46
CA VAL A 531 36.51 -21.33 -29.45
C VAL A 531 37.06 -21.39 -30.87
N TYR A 532 37.96 -20.46 -31.21
CA TYR A 532 38.65 -20.39 -32.50
C TYR A 532 40.08 -19.87 -32.31
N ASN A 533 41.07 -20.58 -32.84
CA ASN A 533 42.50 -20.23 -32.73
C ASN A 533 42.97 -19.90 -31.30
N GLY A 534 42.43 -20.60 -30.30
CA GLY A 534 42.76 -20.37 -28.87
C GLY A 534 41.93 -19.27 -28.19
N ASP A 535 41.17 -18.49 -28.95
CA ASP A 535 40.33 -17.41 -28.45
C ASP A 535 38.87 -17.85 -28.25
N SER A 536 38.21 -17.31 -27.23
CA SER A 536 36.81 -17.60 -26.90
C SER A 536 35.89 -16.45 -27.32
N TYR A 537 34.89 -16.74 -28.15
CA TYR A 537 33.93 -15.77 -28.68
C TYR A 537 32.52 -16.04 -28.14
N ALA A 538 31.92 -15.04 -27.50
CA ALA A 538 30.53 -15.08 -27.04
C ALA A 538 29.60 -14.51 -28.13
N LEU A 539 28.66 -15.32 -28.60
CA LEU A 539 27.75 -14.97 -29.69
C LEU A 539 26.63 -14.06 -29.21
N LEU A 540 26.40 -12.94 -29.90
CA LEU A 540 25.32 -11.99 -29.60
C LEU A 540 23.99 -12.38 -30.27
N ALA A 541 24.05 -13.12 -31.38
CA ALA A 541 22.89 -13.63 -32.08
C ALA A 541 22.67 -15.13 -31.80
N GLN A 542 21.40 -15.54 -31.69
CA GLN A 542 21.05 -16.94 -31.53
C GLN A 542 21.16 -17.68 -32.86
N LEU A 543 21.90 -18.79 -32.86
CA LEU A 543 22.06 -19.65 -34.04
C LEU A 543 20.74 -20.38 -34.33
N ARG A 544 20.14 -20.12 -35.49
CA ARG A 544 18.95 -20.86 -35.95
C ARG A 544 19.38 -22.24 -36.44
N ALA A 545 18.74 -23.29 -35.96
CA ALA A 545 18.87 -24.61 -36.55
C ALA A 545 18.17 -24.59 -37.93
N GLN A 546 18.85 -25.05 -38.98
CA GLN A 546 18.21 -25.19 -40.30
C GLN A 546 17.23 -26.36 -40.26
N GLU A 547 15.95 -26.08 -40.51
CA GLU A 547 15.00 -27.06 -41.04
C GLU A 547 15.22 -27.14 -42.56
N ASN A 548 15.42 -28.35 -43.08
CA ASN A 548 15.71 -28.74 -44.46
C ASN A 548 17.19 -28.89 -44.83
N ILE A 549 17.60 -30.15 -44.86
CA ILE A 549 18.81 -30.66 -45.47
C ILE A 549 18.55 -30.72 -46.98
N ASP A 550 18.98 -29.70 -47.71
CA ASP A 550 19.29 -29.87 -49.13
C ASP A 550 20.78 -29.66 -49.33
N LYS A 551 21.48 -30.73 -49.71
CA LYS A 551 22.94 -30.83 -49.77
C LYS A 551 23.47 -30.10 -51.01
N SER A 552 23.47 -28.77 -51.08
CA SER A 552 24.35 -28.06 -52.04
C SER A 552 24.53 -26.53 -51.88
N ILE A 553 24.36 -25.93 -50.70
CA ILE A 553 24.68 -24.49 -50.56
C ILE A 553 25.47 -24.25 -49.27
N ASP A 554 26.58 -23.55 -49.40
CA ASP A 554 27.56 -23.20 -48.36
C ASP A 554 26.89 -22.86 -47.02
N ASN A 555 26.97 -23.75 -46.02
CA ASN A 555 26.31 -23.64 -44.71
C ASN A 555 26.99 -22.60 -43.77
N ARG A 556 27.48 -21.52 -44.34
CA ARG A 556 28.16 -20.43 -43.63
C ARG A 556 27.15 -19.37 -43.24
N CYS A 557 27.14 -19.03 -41.97
CA CYS A 557 26.30 -18.00 -41.39
C CYS A 557 27.21 -16.99 -40.70
N THR A 558 27.05 -15.71 -41.01
CA THR A 558 27.78 -14.65 -40.30
C THR A 558 26.99 -14.26 -39.06
N VAL A 559 27.62 -14.33 -37.89
CA VAL A 559 27.05 -13.89 -36.61
C VAL A 559 27.96 -12.87 -35.94
N THR A 560 27.35 -12.01 -35.13
CA THR A 560 28.07 -11.03 -34.34
C THR A 560 28.47 -11.61 -32.98
N ALA A 561 29.63 -11.22 -32.48
CA ALA A 561 30.18 -11.71 -31.23
C ALA A 561 31.15 -10.73 -30.57
N VAL A 562 31.52 -11.06 -29.34
CA VAL A 562 32.58 -10.40 -28.59
C VAL A 562 33.62 -11.44 -28.16
N LYS A 563 34.90 -11.06 -28.14
CA LYS A 563 36.00 -11.94 -27.73
C LYS A 563 36.29 -11.77 -26.23
N LEU A 564 36.25 -12.86 -25.48
CA LEU A 564 36.65 -12.87 -24.07
C LEU A 564 38.16 -12.62 -23.97
N GLY A 565 38.56 -11.78 -23.02
CA GLY A 565 39.94 -11.33 -22.84
C GLY A 565 40.29 -10.04 -23.58
N ASP A 566 39.41 -9.51 -24.45
CA ASP A 566 39.65 -8.22 -25.10
C ASP A 566 39.70 -7.07 -24.08
N ASN A 567 40.61 -6.13 -24.29
CA ASN A 567 40.73 -4.95 -23.43
C ASN A 567 39.48 -4.09 -23.55
N ILE A 568 38.96 -3.66 -22.40
CA ILE A 568 37.80 -2.78 -22.31
C ILE A 568 38.31 -1.33 -22.36
N SER A 569 37.89 -0.60 -23.38
CA SER A 569 38.20 0.83 -23.54
C SER A 569 36.93 1.66 -23.47
N ARG A 570 36.85 2.56 -22.49
CA ARG A 570 35.69 3.44 -22.24
C ARG A 570 34.35 2.68 -22.17
N GLY A 571 34.35 1.52 -21.52
CA GLY A 571 33.14 0.70 -21.41
C GLY A 571 32.72 -0.04 -22.68
N THR A 572 33.61 -0.12 -23.68
CA THR A 572 33.35 -0.76 -24.97
C THR A 572 34.42 -1.78 -25.32
N VAL A 573 34.05 -2.74 -26.18
CA VAL A 573 34.92 -3.78 -26.72
C VAL A 573 34.71 -3.90 -28.23
N PRO A 574 35.67 -4.43 -29.00
CA PRO A 574 35.48 -4.67 -30.43
C PRO A 574 34.31 -5.62 -30.70
N LYS A 575 33.54 -5.29 -31.72
CA LYS A 575 32.53 -6.18 -32.31
C LYS A 575 33.23 -7.09 -33.31
N TYR A 576 32.99 -8.39 -33.23
CA TYR A 576 33.47 -9.35 -34.21
C TYR A 576 32.32 -9.82 -35.09
N GLU A 577 32.59 -9.94 -36.38
CA GLU A 577 31.82 -10.79 -37.29
C GLU A 577 32.54 -12.12 -37.44
N ILE A 578 31.87 -13.19 -37.04
CA ILE A 578 32.36 -14.55 -37.16
C ILE A 578 31.50 -15.32 -38.13
N GLN A 579 32.14 -15.92 -39.14
CA GLN A 579 31.49 -16.90 -40.00
C GLN A 579 31.50 -18.24 -39.27
N VAL A 580 30.31 -18.74 -38.96
CA VAL A 580 30.11 -20.06 -38.37
C VAL A 580 29.57 -21.03 -39.40
N MET A 581 30.00 -22.28 -39.30
CA MET A 581 29.59 -23.37 -40.19
C MET A 581 29.16 -24.58 -39.35
N THR A 582 28.14 -25.28 -39.83
CA THR A 582 27.66 -26.53 -39.24
C THR A 582 28.37 -27.72 -39.89
N ASN A 583 28.94 -28.60 -39.07
CA ASN A 583 29.43 -29.89 -39.57
C ASN A 583 28.28 -30.91 -39.62
N ASN A 584 28.49 -32.05 -40.30
CA ASN A 584 27.53 -33.17 -40.42
C ASN A 584 26.94 -33.68 -39.08
N ASN A 585 27.52 -33.32 -37.93
CA ASN A 585 27.04 -33.66 -36.58
C ASN A 585 26.30 -32.51 -35.89
N ASN A 586 25.80 -31.50 -36.62
CA ASN A 586 25.16 -30.28 -36.09
C ASN A 586 25.98 -29.47 -35.06
N LYS A 587 27.31 -29.68 -34.99
CA LYS A 587 28.22 -28.87 -34.18
C LYS A 587 28.67 -27.66 -34.98
N TRP A 588 28.44 -26.47 -34.40
CA TRP A 588 28.87 -25.19 -34.96
C TRP A 588 30.36 -24.97 -34.71
N LYS A 589 31.10 -24.62 -35.76
CA LYS A 589 32.51 -24.21 -35.70
C LYS A 589 32.68 -22.85 -36.35
N ILE A 590 33.60 -22.05 -35.82
CA ILE A 590 34.01 -20.78 -36.43
C ILE A 590 34.97 -21.10 -37.58
N HIS A 591 34.73 -20.49 -38.75
CA HIS A 591 35.56 -20.58 -39.94
C HIS A 591 36.54 -19.40 -40.03
N SER A 592 36.04 -18.19 -39.79
CA SER A 592 36.82 -16.95 -39.77
C SER A 592 36.22 -15.96 -38.79
N ALA A 593 37.07 -15.15 -38.17
CA ALA A 593 36.70 -14.07 -37.27
C ALA A 593 37.37 -12.78 -37.76
N SER A 594 36.60 -11.70 -37.89
CA SER A 594 37.13 -10.40 -38.31
C SER A 594 36.41 -9.27 -37.59
N ILE A 595 37.08 -8.14 -37.43
CA ILE A 595 36.50 -6.92 -36.87
C ILE A 595 36.07 -6.05 -38.05
N PRO A 596 34.76 -5.80 -38.25
CA PRO A 596 34.32 -4.87 -39.29
C PRO A 596 34.83 -3.46 -38.96
N ILE A 597 35.35 -2.79 -39.98
CA ILE A 597 35.90 -1.43 -39.90
C ILE A 597 34.91 -0.49 -40.56
N LYS A 598 34.55 0.60 -39.86
CA LYS A 598 33.67 1.66 -40.37
C LYS A 598 34.37 2.51 -41.42
N ASN A 599 33.59 3.32 -42.14
CA ASN A 599 34.06 4.24 -43.19
C ASN A 599 35.11 5.26 -42.71
N ASP A 600 35.19 5.52 -41.40
CA ASP A 600 36.17 6.39 -40.75
C ASP A 600 37.41 5.64 -40.22
N ALA A 601 37.61 4.39 -40.66
CA ALA A 601 38.68 3.48 -40.24
C ALA A 601 38.66 3.06 -38.77
N THR A 602 37.54 3.26 -38.04
CA THR A 602 37.39 2.78 -36.67
C THR A 602 36.73 1.39 -36.61
N PRO A 603 37.12 0.49 -35.69
CA PRO A 603 36.45 -0.79 -35.52
C PRO A 603 35.03 -0.57 -35.02
N GLU A 604 34.08 -1.41 -35.44
CA GLU A 604 32.79 -1.46 -34.76
C GLU A 604 32.97 -1.94 -33.31
N ILE A 605 32.18 -1.37 -32.40
CA ILE A 605 32.28 -1.61 -30.96
C ILE A 605 30.95 -2.03 -30.38
N ILE A 606 31.01 -2.82 -29.30
CA ILE A 606 29.90 -3.20 -28.44
C ILE A 606 30.08 -2.53 -27.08
N ARG A 607 28.99 -2.01 -26.53
CA ARG A 607 28.97 -1.38 -25.22
C ARG A 607 28.70 -2.40 -24.13
N LEU A 608 29.27 -2.18 -22.95
CA LEU A 608 29.04 -3.00 -21.76
C LEU A 608 28.10 -2.34 -20.74
N TYR A 609 27.49 -1.21 -21.12
CA TYR A 609 26.64 -0.40 -20.27
C TYR A 609 25.39 0.06 -21.03
N THR A 610 24.34 0.33 -20.28
CA THR A 610 23.07 0.80 -20.84
C THR A 610 23.17 2.26 -21.24
N LEU A 611 22.66 2.58 -22.43
CA LEU A 611 22.57 3.94 -22.96
C LEU A 611 21.73 4.84 -22.06
N HIS A 612 22.07 6.12 -22.03
CA HIS A 612 21.40 7.10 -21.16
C HIS A 612 19.88 7.18 -21.45
N GLU A 613 19.50 7.26 -22.72
CA GLU A 613 18.08 7.29 -23.13
C GLU A 613 17.31 6.04 -22.69
N SER A 614 17.93 4.86 -22.83
CA SER A 614 17.34 3.59 -22.39
C SER A 614 17.23 3.48 -20.87
N ARG A 615 18.15 4.09 -20.10
CA ARG A 615 18.03 4.17 -18.63
C ARG A 615 16.83 5.03 -18.22
N GLN A 616 16.62 6.17 -18.88
CA GLN A 616 15.49 7.05 -18.59
C GLN A 616 14.14 6.38 -18.87
N GLN A 617 14.02 5.66 -19.99
CA GLN A 617 12.78 4.96 -20.36
C GLN A 617 12.47 3.78 -19.41
N ASN A 618 13.49 3.09 -18.92
CA ASN A 618 13.33 1.91 -18.05
C ASN A 618 13.20 2.23 -16.55
N ALA A 619 13.40 3.49 -16.13
CA ALA A 619 13.36 3.89 -14.73
C ALA A 619 12.01 3.60 -14.05
N THR A 620 10.89 3.78 -14.78
CA THR A 620 9.53 3.56 -14.25
C THR A 620 9.23 2.07 -14.05
N LEU A 621 9.66 1.21 -14.98
CA LEU A 621 9.50 -0.25 -14.88
C LEU A 621 10.37 -0.83 -13.76
N GLN A 622 11.60 -0.36 -13.62
CA GLN A 622 12.49 -0.77 -12.54
C GLN A 622 11.98 -0.34 -11.16
N ASN A 623 11.41 0.85 -11.02
CA ASN A 623 10.85 1.31 -9.75
C ASN A 623 9.65 0.47 -9.27
N ASN A 624 8.85 -0.08 -10.19
CA ASN A 624 7.76 -1.00 -9.85
C ASN A 624 8.27 -2.39 -9.45
N LEU A 625 9.30 -2.90 -10.14
CA LEU A 625 9.95 -4.18 -9.77
C LEU A 625 10.64 -4.10 -8.41
N VAL A 626 11.18 -2.95 -8.04
CA VAL A 626 11.82 -2.73 -6.73
C VAL A 626 10.81 -2.79 -5.58
N ARG A 627 9.62 -2.18 -5.73
CA ARG A 627 8.59 -2.16 -4.67
C ARG A 627 8.14 -3.53 -4.19
N HIS A 628 8.16 -4.53 -5.07
CA HIS A 628 7.72 -5.89 -4.79
C HIS A 628 8.87 -6.86 -4.47
N SER A 629 10.10 -6.36 -4.31
CA SER A 629 11.28 -7.19 -4.00
C SER A 629 11.59 -7.26 -2.50
N HIS A 630 12.39 -8.25 -2.09
CA HIS A 630 12.81 -8.41 -0.68
C HIS A 630 13.48 -7.14 -0.13
N PRO A 631 13.24 -6.72 1.14
CA PRO A 631 13.77 -5.45 1.69
C PRO A 631 15.29 -5.27 1.58
N ILE A 632 16.05 -6.36 1.69
CA ILE A 632 17.51 -6.35 1.50
C ILE A 632 17.89 -5.92 0.08
N LEU A 633 17.19 -6.44 -0.94
CA LEU A 633 17.41 -6.08 -2.35
C LEU A 633 17.01 -4.63 -2.64
N GLN A 634 15.95 -4.14 -2.00
CA GLN A 634 15.56 -2.73 -2.10
C GLN A 634 16.65 -1.82 -1.57
N THR A 635 17.22 -2.16 -0.42
CA THR A 635 18.31 -1.42 0.23
C THR A 635 19.54 -1.39 -0.68
N ALA A 636 20.01 -2.54 -1.15
CA ALA A 636 21.18 -2.62 -2.04
C ALA A 636 21.02 -1.80 -3.34
N ARG A 637 19.84 -1.84 -3.97
CA ARG A 637 19.56 -1.02 -5.17
C ARG A 637 19.51 0.47 -4.87
N ASN A 638 18.97 0.86 -3.70
CA ASN A 638 18.95 2.25 -3.29
C ASN A 638 20.36 2.77 -2.99
N ASP A 639 21.19 1.97 -2.31
CA ASP A 639 22.59 2.28 -2.04
C ASP A 639 23.37 2.46 -3.35
N GLN A 640 23.17 1.57 -4.32
CA GLN A 640 23.76 1.68 -5.66
C GLN A 640 23.32 2.97 -6.38
N LYS A 641 22.01 3.30 -6.35
CA LYS A 641 21.48 4.56 -6.92
C LYS A 641 22.08 5.78 -6.22
N GLN A 642 22.23 5.74 -4.90
CA GLN A 642 22.81 6.82 -4.12
C GLN A 642 24.30 7.00 -4.45
N ALA A 643 25.05 5.90 -4.61
CA ALA A 643 26.43 5.94 -5.05
C ALA A 643 26.57 6.59 -6.44
N ILE A 644 25.72 6.20 -7.41
CA ILE A 644 25.66 6.83 -8.75
C ILE A 644 25.40 8.34 -8.61
N SER A 645 24.33 8.70 -7.90
CA SER A 645 23.91 10.09 -7.72
C SER A 645 24.99 10.95 -7.07
N SER A 646 25.71 10.40 -6.08
CA SER A 646 26.79 11.10 -5.37
C SER A 646 27.97 11.43 -6.29
N HIS A 647 28.40 10.47 -7.12
CA HIS A 647 29.48 10.67 -8.08
C HIS A 647 29.07 11.62 -9.20
N VAL A 648 27.84 11.49 -9.71
CA VAL A 648 27.27 12.43 -10.69
C VAL A 648 27.25 13.86 -10.13
N ALA A 649 26.81 14.04 -8.87
CA ALA A 649 26.81 15.33 -8.19
C ALA A 649 28.23 15.88 -8.06
N SER A 650 29.20 15.07 -7.65
CA SER A 650 30.61 15.49 -7.53
C SER A 650 31.20 15.93 -8.89
N LEU A 651 30.92 15.18 -9.96
CA LEU A 651 31.35 15.55 -11.32
C LEU A 651 30.69 16.86 -11.79
N ALA A 652 29.40 17.02 -11.53
CA ALA A 652 28.66 18.24 -11.84
C ALA A 652 29.22 19.45 -11.07
N GLU A 653 29.53 19.29 -9.79
CA GLU A 653 30.14 20.35 -8.96
C GLU A 653 31.51 20.76 -9.49
N LYS A 654 32.36 19.80 -9.88
CA LYS A 654 33.67 20.08 -10.52
C LYS A 654 33.51 20.89 -11.80
N LEU A 655 32.51 20.59 -12.63
CA LEU A 655 32.22 21.34 -13.87
C LEU A 655 31.76 22.78 -13.61
N ILE A 656 31.10 23.03 -12.47
CA ILE A 656 30.58 24.35 -12.09
C ILE A 656 31.66 25.20 -11.39
N SER A 657 32.56 24.58 -10.61
CA SER A 657 33.70 25.27 -10.01
C SER A 657 34.70 25.69 -11.10
N LYS A 658 34.98 27.00 -11.20
CA LYS A 658 35.82 27.62 -12.24
C LYS A 658 37.33 27.30 -12.13
N GLU A 659 37.72 26.03 -12.09
CA GLU A 659 39.11 25.64 -12.33
C GLU A 659 39.23 25.06 -13.73
N LYS A 660 39.70 25.92 -14.67
CA LYS A 660 40.26 25.68 -16.03
C LYS A 660 39.49 24.72 -16.94
N ASP A 661 39.48 25.00 -18.25
CA ASP A 661 39.03 24.08 -19.30
C ASP A 661 39.28 22.61 -18.92
N ILE A 662 38.24 21.94 -18.42
CA ILE A 662 38.33 20.54 -18.04
C ILE A 662 38.35 19.83 -19.39
N HIS A 663 39.54 19.49 -19.86
CA HIS A 663 39.68 18.31 -20.70
C HIS A 663 38.93 17.22 -19.95
N LEU A 664 37.80 16.77 -20.51
CA LEU A 664 37.05 15.62 -20.03
C LEU A 664 37.89 14.35 -20.29
N ASP A 665 39.06 14.29 -19.65
CA ASP A 665 39.88 13.10 -19.60
C ASP A 665 39.18 12.14 -18.65
N ALA A 666 38.67 11.05 -19.22
CA ALA A 666 38.05 9.96 -18.48
C ALA A 666 39.03 9.48 -17.41
N HIS A 667 38.69 9.72 -16.14
CA HIS A 667 39.56 9.34 -15.04
C HIS A 667 39.35 7.84 -14.78
N TRP A 668 40.28 7.03 -15.29
CA TRP A 668 40.39 5.62 -14.93
C TRP A 668 40.99 5.53 -13.54
N ASN A 669 40.17 5.16 -12.55
CA ASN A 669 40.69 4.86 -11.22
C ASN A 669 41.29 3.45 -11.24
N ASN A 670 42.57 3.34 -11.59
CA ASN A 670 43.36 2.12 -11.40
C ASN A 670 43.71 1.93 -9.90
N GLU A 671 42.72 2.02 -9.00
CA GLU A 671 42.90 1.70 -7.58
C GLU A 671 42.96 0.17 -7.32
N SER A 672 43.54 -0.58 -8.25
CA SER A 672 44.03 -1.94 -8.00
C SER A 672 45.55 -2.01 -7.85
N GLU A 673 46.28 -0.90 -7.99
CA GLU A 673 47.75 -0.88 -7.86
C GLU A 673 48.29 -0.60 -6.44
N VAL A 674 47.45 -0.42 -5.42
CA VAL A 674 47.96 -0.29 -4.03
C VAL A 674 47.83 -1.60 -3.27
N LYS A 675 48.93 -2.35 -3.32
CA LYS A 675 49.42 -3.35 -2.34
C LYS A 675 48.73 -4.71 -2.33
N ASP A 676 48.91 -5.48 -3.40
CA ASP A 676 49.03 -6.92 -3.24
C ASP A 676 50.50 -7.27 -2.95
N LYS A 677 50.92 -7.08 -1.68
CA LYS A 677 52.24 -7.54 -1.19
C LYS A 677 52.43 -9.05 -1.40
N THR A 678 51.33 -9.78 -1.55
CA THR A 678 51.28 -11.23 -1.80
C THR A 678 51.73 -11.56 -3.22
N LYS A 679 51.33 -10.76 -4.23
CA LYS A 679 51.74 -10.95 -5.64
C LYS A 679 53.23 -10.69 -5.89
N ILE A 680 53.81 -9.68 -5.22
CA ILE A 680 55.26 -9.40 -5.27
C ILE A 680 56.08 -10.44 -4.48
N ALA A 681 55.51 -11.02 -3.41
CA ALA A 681 56.13 -12.11 -2.67
C ALA A 681 56.11 -13.43 -3.46
N GLU A 682 55.04 -13.68 -4.20
CA GLU A 682 54.86 -14.83 -5.08
C GLU A 682 55.80 -14.75 -6.29
N GLU A 683 55.91 -13.59 -6.96
CA GLU A 683 56.88 -13.37 -8.05
C GLU A 683 58.35 -13.50 -7.60
N LYS A 684 58.68 -13.10 -6.37
CA LYS A 684 60.03 -13.31 -5.79
C LYS A 684 60.34 -14.76 -5.45
N MET A 685 59.33 -15.60 -5.19
CA MET A 685 59.53 -17.04 -4.99
C MET A 685 59.84 -17.78 -6.30
N TYR A 686 59.36 -17.28 -7.44
CA TYR A 686 59.56 -17.90 -8.76
C TYR A 686 60.80 -17.41 -9.54
N GLN A 687 61.51 -16.37 -9.07
CA GLN A 687 62.75 -15.88 -9.71
C GLN A 687 64.05 -16.57 -9.23
N GLY A 688 63.95 -17.57 -8.34
CA GLY A 688 65.13 -18.25 -7.77
C GLY A 688 65.48 -19.61 -8.37
N TRP A 689 64.73 -20.13 -9.35
CA TRP A 689 64.94 -21.50 -9.87
C TRP A 689 64.79 -21.56 -11.39
N SER A 690 65.88 -21.35 -12.12
CA SER A 690 66.39 -22.27 -13.16
C SER A 690 67.55 -21.62 -13.93
N LEU A 691 68.51 -22.46 -14.30
CA LEU A 691 69.79 -22.20 -14.96
C LEU A 691 69.73 -21.27 -16.17
#